data_AF-A0A366FMH7-F1
#
_entry.id   AF-A0A366FMH7-F1
#
_cell.length_a   1.000
_cell.length_b   1.000
_cell.length_c   1.000
_cell.angle_alpha   90.00
_cell.angle_beta   90.00
_cell.angle_gamma   90.00
#
_symmetry.space_group_name_H-M   'P 1'
#
loop_
_entity.id
_entity.type
_entity.pdbx_description
1 polymer ?
#
loop_
_entity_poly.entity_id
_entity_poly.type
_entity_poly.pdbx_seq_one_letter_code
_entity_poly.pdbx_strand_id
1 'polypeptide(L)'
;MGFVGTMTVKTDMTEAARAPGAAEPARTFDFSRGQGGQALLGEGWWGPEPWGVWSSGRDASIRLAGLQDPASDVALTLELRLPPRRPGGRGQVSIRVNGDLVFTVVELPAGPARIMKVVAPGAIWSRADPAIVSIHCDDAFNAKRDAGRVDSRDIAVGLIRLAIESVPVRSAPQDDPLAVRQMLDALPEAIRLVVWDPEATLWRGTATQGGAHSVAGASAIVAELAARGIVSSICAKGDADSVRVALEAAGLLETVVFPQVERLPVGARLAKIVDLFQLRPQSVLFVSDDPGDRVEAGRAVPGLRAVGPGAVAHLLAHARFEGEPDPRLRRVARARQVATRRAAQAEASDPIGFLRRSNIRVRIELDLESHIDRAIALVERTDGLNFTRRRLPGDDAEAVARQFLVLTRGHDIQAGLVRVEDDYGDYGIVGLYVLRQSVRQGTGLLHYCFSSRTLGLRLETWLFRRLGRPPIDVRGEVAADLFDDGVIDWIGETAIEDGKSGIAIATGDRDAMPAILLRGGEEMMAVGHYCRQLTGEMGGEYPFTRDRIEIRTDHSIMLRHAIEALSAPCREAALRLGFRDEDFRTRLLDDRDSASIRVFSFWNDAALRLYRHKTLGMVVPFEAFPAVLSIPDLTQSTLETLRPQFHAHWIADALEELKVNYELLGTISESQFKENLTLSLGRIPKGAPVFVVGCNARVRWPSMKEFVTLAGQAAVNQWCRELCAAAGLRFIEPDEFIREESDVDPIRPNQFGRLVYFRICAIVAREARARPAAAGPAL
;
A
#
# COMPACT_ATOMS: atom_id res chain seq x y z
N MET A 1 -17.86 -55.11 49.64
CA MET A 1 -16.92 -54.02 50.00
C MET A 1 -17.63 -52.72 49.64
N GLY A 2 -18.35 -52.10 50.57
CA GLY A 2 -17.84 -51.11 51.54
C GLY A 2 -17.95 -49.72 50.89
N PHE A 3 -18.56 -48.66 51.41
CA PHE A 3 -19.02 -48.20 52.73
C PHE A 3 -20.22 -47.26 52.45
N VAL A 4 -21.39 -47.44 53.04
CA VAL A 4 -21.89 -46.81 54.28
C VAL A 4 -21.48 -45.34 54.47
N GLY A 5 -22.44 -44.45 54.27
CA GLY A 5 -22.48 -43.12 54.90
C GLY A 5 -23.72 -43.03 55.79
N THR A 6 -23.51 -43.03 57.10
CA THR A 6 -24.47 -42.58 58.13
C THR A 6 -23.92 -41.30 58.75
N MET A 7 -24.73 -40.24 58.84
CA MET A 7 -25.14 -39.62 60.11
C MET A 7 -25.68 -38.20 59.91
N THR A 8 -26.83 -38.01 60.53
CA THR A 8 -27.57 -36.77 60.81
C THR A 8 -26.86 -35.96 61.90
N VAL A 9 -26.74 -34.63 61.75
CA VAL A 9 -26.71 -33.69 62.90
C VAL A 9 -27.41 -32.37 62.51
N LYS A 10 -28.41 -32.00 63.33
CA LYS A 10 -29.01 -30.66 63.46
C LYS A 10 -28.02 -29.70 64.12
N THR A 11 -27.96 -28.44 63.69
CA THR A 11 -28.11 -27.30 64.61
C THR A 11 -28.52 -26.01 63.92
N ASP A 12 -29.41 -25.31 64.61
CA ASP A 12 -30.00 -24.01 64.32
C ASP A 12 -29.04 -22.82 64.36
N MET A 13 -29.39 -21.85 63.50
CA MET A 13 -29.47 -20.40 63.68
C MET A 13 -28.38 -19.62 64.44
N THR A 14 -27.83 -18.61 63.76
CA THR A 14 -27.84 -17.23 64.27
C THR A 14 -27.77 -16.22 63.12
N GLU A 15 -28.73 -15.31 63.12
CA GLU A 15 -28.82 -14.14 62.25
C GLU A 15 -27.69 -13.13 62.49
N ALA A 16 -27.26 -12.47 61.41
CA ALA A 16 -26.75 -11.11 61.45
C ALA A 16 -27.16 -10.33 60.18
N ALA A 17 -28.20 -9.52 60.38
CA ALA A 17 -28.74 -8.39 59.62
C ALA A 17 -28.06 -7.90 58.32
N ARG A 18 -28.88 -7.72 57.27
CA ARG A 18 -28.87 -6.60 56.31
C ARG A 18 -30.27 -6.41 55.67
N ALA A 19 -30.77 -5.17 55.64
CA ALA A 19 -32.01 -4.72 54.99
C ALA A 19 -31.74 -4.16 53.57
N PRO A 20 -32.74 -3.70 52.77
CA PRO A 20 -34.13 -4.13 52.57
C PRO A 20 -34.46 -4.48 51.08
N GLY A 21 -35.59 -5.16 50.84
CA GLY A 21 -36.32 -5.13 49.56
C GLY A 21 -36.47 -6.49 48.86
N ALA A 22 -37.55 -7.22 49.18
CA ALA A 22 -37.84 -8.58 48.72
C ALA A 22 -38.04 -8.70 47.19
N ALA A 23 -37.41 -9.69 46.56
CA ALA A 23 -37.80 -10.18 45.25
C ALA A 23 -39.06 -11.05 45.40
N GLU A 24 -40.11 -10.76 44.64
CA GLU A 24 -41.31 -11.61 44.58
C GLU A 24 -40.96 -13.03 44.12
N PRO A 25 -41.59 -14.09 44.67
CA PRO A 25 -41.34 -15.46 44.23
C PRO A 25 -41.85 -15.69 42.81
N ALA A 26 -41.00 -16.27 41.95
CA ALA A 26 -41.31 -16.68 40.58
C ALA A 26 -42.64 -17.47 40.50
N ARG A 27 -43.56 -17.08 39.61
CA ARG A 27 -44.80 -17.84 39.39
C ARG A 27 -44.50 -19.06 38.53
N THR A 28 -44.57 -20.25 39.12
CA THR A 28 -44.31 -21.52 38.42
C THR A 28 -45.60 -22.28 38.15
N PHE A 29 -45.74 -22.78 36.92
CA PHE A 29 -46.90 -23.51 36.43
C PHE A 29 -46.46 -24.90 35.93
N ASP A 30 -47.19 -25.94 36.35
CA ASP A 30 -47.01 -27.32 35.90
C ASP A 30 -48.12 -27.69 34.91
N PHE A 31 -47.75 -28.27 33.77
CA PHE A 31 -48.66 -28.63 32.68
C PHE A 31 -49.06 -30.11 32.69
N SER A 32 -48.66 -30.86 33.70
CA SER A 32 -49.07 -32.24 33.93
C SER A 32 -50.55 -32.33 34.31
N ARG A 33 -51.26 -33.34 33.81
CA ARG A 33 -52.73 -33.50 33.96
C ARG A 33 -53.20 -33.25 35.40
N GLY A 34 -54.14 -32.32 35.56
CA GLY A 34 -54.74 -31.98 36.85
C GLY A 34 -54.02 -30.89 37.64
N GLN A 35 -52.95 -30.30 37.10
CA GLN A 35 -52.25 -29.15 37.68
C GLN A 35 -52.86 -27.81 37.22
N GLY A 36 -52.22 -26.69 37.54
CA GLY A 36 -52.72 -25.35 37.24
C GLY A 36 -52.29 -24.76 35.88
N GLY A 37 -51.27 -25.31 35.23
CA GLY A 37 -50.68 -24.72 34.02
C GLY A 37 -51.56 -24.80 32.78
N GLN A 38 -52.50 -25.75 32.71
CA GLN A 38 -53.37 -25.95 31.54
C GLN A 38 -54.26 -24.73 31.25
N ALA A 39 -54.56 -23.91 32.26
CA ALA A 39 -55.32 -22.68 32.08
C ALA A 39 -54.59 -21.65 31.20
N LEU A 40 -53.26 -21.77 31.06
CA LEU A 40 -52.43 -20.88 30.24
C LEU A 40 -52.29 -21.36 28.79
N LEU A 41 -52.78 -22.55 28.43
CA LEU A 41 -52.63 -23.06 27.07
C LEU A 41 -53.45 -22.23 26.07
N GLY A 42 -52.77 -21.83 24.99
CA GLY A 42 -53.37 -21.28 23.78
C GLY A 42 -53.69 -22.40 22.79
N GLU A 43 -53.43 -22.12 21.52
CA GLU A 43 -53.67 -23.08 20.43
C GLU A 43 -52.49 -24.04 20.25
N GLY A 44 -52.72 -25.14 19.54
CA GLY A 44 -51.65 -26.05 19.12
C GLY A 44 -51.18 -27.02 20.20
N TRP A 45 -52.04 -27.48 21.11
CA TRP A 45 -51.71 -28.48 22.13
C TRP A 45 -52.63 -29.70 22.06
N TRP A 46 -52.08 -30.89 22.29
CA TRP A 46 -52.85 -32.09 22.63
C TRP A 46 -53.36 -32.05 24.07
N GLY A 47 -54.23 -32.98 24.45
CA GLY A 47 -54.73 -33.07 25.83
C GLY A 47 -53.60 -33.32 26.85
N PRO A 48 -53.70 -32.78 28.08
CA PRO A 48 -52.66 -32.89 29.09
C PRO A 48 -52.48 -34.35 29.59
N GLU A 49 -51.24 -34.70 29.88
CA GLU A 49 -50.80 -36.03 30.30
C GLU A 49 -50.06 -35.96 31.64
N PRO A 50 -49.84 -37.09 32.36
CA PRO A 50 -49.15 -37.07 33.66
C PRO A 50 -47.73 -36.49 33.65
N TRP A 51 -47.13 -36.29 32.47
CA TRP A 51 -45.76 -35.81 32.29
C TRP A 51 -45.68 -34.47 31.52
N GLY A 52 -46.79 -33.74 31.39
CA GLY A 52 -46.87 -32.47 30.68
C GLY A 52 -47.84 -32.52 29.48
N VAL A 53 -47.65 -31.62 28.53
CA VAL A 53 -48.49 -31.49 27.34
C VAL A 53 -47.65 -31.43 26.07
N TRP A 54 -48.07 -32.12 25.02
CA TRP A 54 -47.40 -32.11 23.71
C TRP A 54 -48.07 -31.13 22.75
N SER A 55 -47.27 -30.44 21.93
CA SER A 55 -47.77 -29.63 20.83
C SER A 55 -48.51 -30.49 19.80
N SER A 56 -49.55 -29.94 19.20
CA SER A 56 -50.26 -30.52 18.06
C SER A 56 -49.64 -29.98 16.78
N GLY A 57 -48.63 -30.71 16.28
CA GLY A 57 -47.78 -30.23 15.20
C GLY A 57 -46.66 -29.30 15.67
N ARG A 58 -46.22 -28.42 14.77
CA ARG A 58 -44.99 -27.61 14.90
C ARG A 58 -45.15 -26.36 15.75
N ASP A 59 -46.37 -25.87 15.87
CA ASP A 59 -46.70 -24.59 16.47
C ASP A 59 -47.61 -24.80 17.69
N ALA A 60 -47.29 -24.11 18.77
CA ALA A 60 -48.13 -24.08 19.97
C ALA A 60 -48.00 -22.74 20.67
N SER A 61 -49.04 -22.29 21.38
CA SER A 61 -49.02 -20.99 22.06
C SER A 61 -49.42 -21.04 23.53
N ILE A 62 -48.89 -20.13 24.33
CA ILE A 62 -49.24 -19.93 25.75
C ILE A 62 -49.78 -18.51 25.89
N ARG A 63 -50.86 -18.35 26.64
CA ARG A 63 -51.53 -17.08 26.92
C ARG A 63 -51.23 -16.65 28.35
N LEU A 64 -50.55 -15.52 28.51
CA LEU A 64 -50.13 -15.00 29.80
C LEU A 64 -50.80 -13.65 30.06
N ALA A 65 -51.69 -13.61 31.05
CA ALA A 65 -52.41 -12.40 31.43
C ALA A 65 -51.69 -11.61 32.54
N GLY A 66 -51.86 -10.28 32.54
CA GLY A 66 -51.38 -9.42 33.63
C GLY A 66 -49.87 -9.12 33.61
N LEU A 67 -49.22 -9.24 32.45
CA LEU A 67 -47.82 -8.84 32.23
C LEU A 67 -47.72 -7.40 31.70
N GLN A 68 -48.39 -6.46 32.38
CA GLN A 68 -48.58 -5.08 31.90
C GLN A 68 -47.53 -4.08 32.40
N ASP A 69 -46.45 -4.52 33.07
CA ASP A 69 -45.41 -3.62 33.56
C ASP A 69 -44.27 -3.48 32.54
N PRO A 70 -44.17 -2.36 31.79
CA PRO A 70 -43.06 -2.12 30.87
C PRO A 70 -41.75 -1.80 31.59
N ALA A 71 -41.76 -1.55 32.91
CA ALA A 71 -40.57 -1.21 33.69
C ALA A 71 -39.74 -2.44 34.13
N SER A 72 -40.20 -3.64 33.77
CA SER A 72 -39.53 -4.92 34.07
C SER A 72 -39.45 -5.77 32.80
N ASP A 73 -38.28 -6.36 32.54
CA ASP A 73 -38.17 -7.45 31.57
C ASP A 73 -38.83 -8.70 32.16
N VAL A 74 -39.33 -9.59 31.31
CA VAL A 74 -39.92 -10.85 31.80
C VAL A 74 -39.06 -12.01 31.33
N ALA A 75 -38.64 -12.84 32.29
CA ALA A 75 -37.96 -14.08 32.01
C ALA A 75 -38.94 -15.25 32.10
N LEU A 76 -38.97 -16.06 31.03
CA LEU A 76 -39.64 -17.34 30.98
C LEU A 76 -38.62 -18.46 31.12
N THR A 77 -38.80 -19.32 32.11
CA THR A 77 -38.03 -20.55 32.25
C THR A 77 -38.94 -21.72 31.88
N LEU A 78 -38.76 -22.29 30.68
CA LEU A 78 -39.53 -23.40 30.16
C LEU A 78 -38.80 -24.72 30.37
N GLU A 79 -39.47 -25.71 30.96
CA GLU A 79 -39.00 -27.09 30.96
C GLU A 79 -39.63 -27.81 29.77
N LEU A 80 -38.83 -28.01 28.72
CA LEU A 80 -39.25 -28.57 27.43
C LEU A 80 -38.68 -29.96 27.20
N ARG A 81 -39.46 -30.83 26.55
CA ARG A 81 -39.07 -32.16 26.10
C ARG A 81 -39.25 -32.25 24.60
N LEU A 82 -38.30 -32.86 23.89
CA LEU A 82 -38.40 -33.07 22.45
C LEU A 82 -38.57 -34.56 22.12
N PRO A 83 -39.40 -34.90 21.11
CA PRO A 83 -39.51 -36.27 20.63
C PRO A 83 -38.25 -36.67 19.85
N PRO A 84 -38.08 -37.96 19.50
CA PRO A 84 -37.07 -38.38 18.53
C PRO A 84 -37.19 -37.57 17.22
N ARG A 85 -36.05 -37.30 16.58
CA ARG A 85 -35.99 -36.51 15.36
C ARG A 85 -36.12 -37.38 14.11
N ARG A 86 -36.61 -36.81 13.02
CA ARG A 86 -36.51 -37.45 11.70
C ARG A 86 -35.07 -37.32 11.16
N PRO A 87 -34.60 -38.26 10.32
CA PRO A 87 -33.35 -38.08 9.59
C PRO A 87 -33.38 -36.78 8.77
N GLY A 88 -32.45 -35.85 9.04
CA GLY A 88 -32.34 -34.55 8.37
C GLY A 88 -33.07 -33.38 9.05
N GLY A 89 -33.85 -33.60 10.11
CA GLY A 89 -34.49 -32.53 10.89
C GLY A 89 -33.51 -31.82 11.82
N ARG A 90 -33.46 -30.47 11.80
CA ARG A 90 -32.55 -29.68 12.64
C ARG A 90 -33.06 -29.51 14.07
N GLY A 91 -34.38 -29.66 14.30
CA GLY A 91 -35.00 -29.54 15.62
C GLY A 91 -34.74 -28.17 16.24
N GLN A 92 -34.88 -27.14 15.40
CA GLN A 92 -34.74 -25.74 15.73
C GLN A 92 -36.01 -25.28 16.43
N VAL A 93 -35.88 -24.82 17.67
CA VAL A 93 -36.99 -24.23 18.43
C VAL A 93 -36.82 -22.72 18.43
N SER A 94 -37.89 -22.02 18.08
CA SER A 94 -38.00 -20.57 18.14
C SER A 94 -39.16 -20.17 19.05
N ILE A 95 -38.94 -19.13 19.84
CA ILE A 95 -39.96 -18.57 20.73
C ILE A 95 -40.20 -17.13 20.32
N ARG A 96 -41.47 -16.79 20.14
CA ARG A 96 -41.95 -15.45 19.84
C ARG A 96 -42.86 -14.96 20.95
N VAL A 97 -42.82 -13.67 21.24
CA VAL A 97 -43.76 -13.00 22.15
C VAL A 97 -44.47 -11.93 21.36
N ASN A 98 -45.80 -12.00 21.28
CA ASN A 98 -46.63 -11.08 20.49
C ASN A 98 -46.14 -10.91 19.03
N GLY A 99 -45.59 -11.98 18.45
CA GLY A 99 -45.06 -12.03 17.07
C GLY A 99 -43.56 -11.75 16.92
N ASP A 100 -42.92 -11.09 17.89
CA ASP A 100 -41.49 -10.77 17.86
C ASP A 100 -40.64 -11.98 18.25
N LEU A 101 -39.60 -12.24 17.46
CA LEU A 101 -38.66 -13.33 17.73
C LEU A 101 -37.75 -12.96 18.92
N VAL A 102 -37.94 -13.62 20.05
CA VAL A 102 -37.17 -13.36 21.27
C VAL A 102 -36.08 -14.41 21.52
N PHE A 103 -36.20 -15.58 20.90
CA PHE A 103 -35.24 -16.67 21.10
C PHE A 103 -35.22 -17.65 19.92
N THR A 104 -34.04 -18.19 19.60
CA THR A 104 -33.87 -19.29 18.63
C THR A 104 -32.67 -20.14 19.01
N VAL A 105 -32.83 -21.46 19.02
CA VAL A 105 -31.73 -22.41 19.17
C VAL A 105 -31.69 -23.34 17.97
N VAL A 106 -30.51 -23.49 17.38
CA VAL A 106 -30.31 -24.17 16.10
C VAL A 106 -30.28 -25.69 16.23
N GLU A 107 -29.96 -26.25 17.42
CA GLU A 107 -29.94 -27.71 17.64
C GLU A 107 -30.26 -28.11 19.10
N LEU A 108 -31.48 -28.58 19.38
CA LEU A 108 -31.84 -29.18 20.67
C LEU A 108 -31.94 -30.73 20.60
N PRO A 109 -31.06 -31.50 21.27
CA PRO A 109 -31.08 -32.96 21.18
C PRO A 109 -32.41 -33.55 21.68
N ALA A 110 -32.91 -34.59 21.00
CA ALA A 110 -34.00 -35.41 21.53
C ALA A 110 -33.61 -36.05 22.86
N GLY A 111 -34.57 -36.26 23.78
CA GLY A 111 -34.31 -36.94 25.05
C GLY A 111 -34.96 -36.30 26.28
N PRO A 112 -34.30 -36.28 27.45
CA PRO A 112 -34.90 -35.82 28.71
C PRO A 112 -35.29 -34.35 28.65
N ALA A 113 -36.15 -33.94 29.59
CA ALA A 113 -36.57 -32.56 29.74
C ALA A 113 -35.36 -31.62 29.91
N ARG A 114 -35.43 -30.44 29.29
CA ARG A 114 -34.42 -29.40 29.32
C ARG A 114 -35.02 -28.10 29.78
N ILE A 115 -34.27 -27.37 30.58
CA ILE A 115 -34.67 -26.05 31.06
C ILE A 115 -34.12 -25.00 30.10
N MET A 116 -35.00 -24.14 29.60
CA MET A 116 -34.68 -23.05 28.69
C MET A 116 -35.14 -21.73 29.29
N LYS A 117 -34.21 -20.80 29.52
CA LYS A 117 -34.52 -19.46 30.00
C LYS A 117 -34.51 -18.47 28.83
N VAL A 118 -35.62 -17.76 28.65
CA VAL A 118 -35.81 -16.72 27.63
C VAL A 118 -36.17 -15.42 28.33
N VAL A 119 -35.42 -14.35 28.04
CA VAL A 119 -35.68 -13.01 28.58
C VAL A 119 -36.10 -12.12 27.42
N ALA A 120 -37.21 -11.41 27.57
CA ALA A 120 -37.67 -10.46 26.58
C ALA A 120 -38.02 -9.11 27.23
N PRO A 121 -37.76 -7.99 26.53
CA PRO A 121 -38.04 -6.65 27.03
C PRO A 121 -39.48 -6.45 27.47
N GLY A 122 -39.71 -5.75 28.60
CA GLY A 122 -41.05 -5.43 29.11
C GLY A 122 -41.99 -4.83 28.05
N ALA A 123 -41.44 -4.00 27.16
CA ALA A 123 -42.16 -3.36 26.06
C ALA A 123 -42.71 -4.33 24.99
N ILE A 124 -42.21 -5.57 24.88
CA ILE A 124 -42.78 -6.59 23.99
C ILE A 124 -43.98 -7.25 24.66
N TRP A 125 -43.91 -7.49 25.98
CA TRP A 125 -44.97 -8.12 26.77
C TRP A 125 -46.22 -7.25 26.88
N SER A 126 -46.04 -5.94 27.07
CA SER A 126 -47.14 -4.99 27.29
C SER A 126 -47.97 -4.65 26.04
N ARG A 127 -47.61 -5.17 24.85
CA ARG A 127 -48.32 -4.87 23.59
C ARG A 127 -49.70 -5.53 23.47
N ALA A 128 -49.94 -6.61 24.23
CA ALA A 128 -51.20 -7.34 24.21
C ALA A 128 -51.44 -8.02 25.57
N ASP A 129 -52.70 -8.10 25.99
CA ASP A 129 -53.13 -8.83 27.19
C ASP A 129 -54.36 -9.69 26.85
N PRO A 130 -54.26 -11.03 26.93
CA PRO A 130 -53.09 -11.81 27.31
C PRO A 130 -51.96 -11.73 26.28
N ALA A 131 -50.71 -11.67 26.74
CA ALA A 131 -49.54 -11.81 25.90
C ALA A 131 -49.46 -13.23 25.32
N ILE A 132 -49.15 -13.34 24.03
CA ILE A 132 -49.10 -14.61 23.30
C ILE A 132 -47.64 -15.04 23.13
N VAL A 133 -47.27 -16.12 23.80
CA VAL A 133 -45.96 -16.77 23.63
C VAL A 133 -46.14 -17.90 22.62
N SER A 134 -45.57 -17.76 21.43
CA SER A 134 -45.61 -18.80 20.39
C SER A 134 -44.31 -19.60 20.41
N ILE A 135 -44.44 -20.93 20.46
CA ILE A 135 -43.34 -21.89 20.39
C ILE A 135 -43.46 -22.60 19.05
N HIS A 136 -42.43 -22.44 18.21
CA HIS A 136 -42.34 -23.10 16.92
C HIS A 136 -41.14 -24.04 16.88
N CYS A 137 -41.35 -25.27 16.45
CA CYS A 137 -40.31 -26.23 16.16
C CYS A 137 -40.34 -26.59 14.67
N ASP A 138 -39.20 -26.49 13.99
CA ASP A 138 -39.08 -26.70 12.54
C ASP A 138 -39.40 -28.15 12.10
N ASP A 139 -39.39 -29.10 13.04
CA ASP A 139 -39.70 -30.51 12.83
C ASP A 139 -40.80 -31.00 13.79
N ALA A 140 -41.62 -31.93 13.32
CA ALA A 140 -42.64 -32.62 14.12
C ALA A 140 -42.47 -34.14 13.93
N PHE A 141 -42.65 -34.91 14.99
CA PHE A 141 -42.49 -36.36 15.01
C PHE A 141 -43.85 -37.04 15.17
N ASN A 142 -44.08 -38.11 14.41
CA ASN A 142 -45.25 -38.95 14.55
C ASN A 142 -44.79 -40.38 14.82
N ALA A 143 -45.07 -40.90 16.02
CA ALA A 143 -44.52 -42.18 16.43
C ALA A 143 -45.02 -43.37 15.59
N LYS A 144 -46.24 -43.29 15.04
CA LYS A 144 -46.79 -44.30 14.14
C LYS A 144 -46.15 -44.25 12.76
N ARG A 145 -46.03 -43.07 12.17
CA ARG A 145 -45.43 -42.87 10.83
C ARG A 145 -43.91 -43.09 10.85
N ASP A 146 -43.22 -42.52 11.83
CA ASP A 146 -41.76 -42.37 11.83
C ASP A 146 -41.03 -43.46 12.65
N ALA A 147 -41.76 -44.21 13.50
CA ALA A 147 -41.18 -45.25 14.35
C ALA A 147 -42.05 -46.52 14.53
N GLY A 148 -43.13 -46.68 13.74
CA GLY A 148 -43.98 -47.88 13.75
C GLY A 148 -44.74 -48.14 15.07
N ARG A 149 -44.93 -47.12 15.91
CA ARG A 149 -45.62 -47.25 17.22
C ARG A 149 -47.13 -47.01 17.09
N VAL A 150 -47.86 -47.21 18.19
CA VAL A 150 -49.33 -47.06 18.20
C VAL A 150 -49.78 -45.59 18.19
N ASP A 151 -48.99 -44.68 18.77
CA ASP A 151 -49.34 -43.25 18.89
C ASP A 151 -49.25 -42.54 17.52
N SER A 152 -50.40 -42.09 17.03
CA SER A 152 -50.55 -41.45 15.71
C SER A 152 -50.52 -39.92 15.74
N ARG A 153 -50.21 -39.30 16.89
CA ARG A 153 -50.13 -37.84 17.01
C ARG A 153 -48.88 -37.30 16.34
N ASP A 154 -48.99 -36.14 15.67
CA ASP A 154 -47.84 -35.31 15.34
C ASP A 154 -47.53 -34.41 16.54
N ILE A 155 -46.32 -34.56 17.09
CA ILE A 155 -45.81 -33.84 18.27
C ILE A 155 -44.47 -33.20 17.94
N ALA A 156 -44.20 -31.99 18.43
CA ALA A 156 -42.93 -31.32 18.17
C ALA A 156 -42.22 -30.89 19.45
N VAL A 157 -42.95 -30.32 20.41
CA VAL A 157 -42.42 -29.89 21.70
C VAL A 157 -43.36 -30.31 22.82
N GLY A 158 -42.82 -30.85 23.90
CA GLY A 158 -43.52 -31.17 25.13
C GLY A 158 -43.22 -30.11 26.18
N LEU A 159 -44.23 -29.48 26.76
CA LEU A 159 -44.10 -28.51 27.83
C LEU A 159 -44.44 -29.18 29.18
N ILE A 160 -43.52 -29.10 30.13
CA ILE A 160 -43.68 -29.71 31.46
C ILE A 160 -43.93 -28.63 32.51
N ARG A 161 -43.06 -27.61 32.56
CA ARG A 161 -43.18 -26.48 33.51
C ARG A 161 -42.86 -25.15 32.82
N LEU A 162 -43.47 -24.08 33.34
CA LEU A 162 -43.16 -22.69 33.00
C LEU A 162 -43.00 -21.91 34.29
N ALA A 163 -41.83 -21.30 34.53
CA ALA A 163 -41.67 -20.27 35.54
C ALA A 163 -41.60 -18.90 34.88
N ILE A 164 -42.27 -17.92 35.50
CA ILE A 164 -42.31 -16.53 35.06
C ILE A 164 -41.72 -15.67 36.17
N GLU A 165 -40.70 -14.90 35.81
CA GLU A 165 -39.98 -14.00 36.71
C GLU A 165 -40.00 -12.59 36.13
N SER A 166 -40.37 -11.60 36.93
CA SER A 166 -40.05 -10.21 36.63
C SER A 166 -38.55 -10.01 36.87
N VAL A 167 -37.87 -9.54 35.84
CA VAL A 167 -36.47 -9.14 35.89
C VAL A 167 -36.49 -7.62 35.91
N PRO A 168 -36.04 -6.97 36.99
CA PRO A 168 -35.91 -5.53 37.00
C PRO A 168 -35.11 -5.12 35.76
N VAL A 169 -35.59 -4.14 34.99
CA VAL A 169 -34.79 -3.54 33.92
C VAL A 169 -33.55 -2.96 34.60
N ARG A 170 -32.47 -3.74 34.65
CA ARG A 170 -31.14 -3.16 34.84
C ARG A 170 -30.97 -2.25 33.64
N SER A 171 -30.61 -0.99 33.88
CA SER A 171 -30.20 -0.04 32.85
C SER A 171 -29.39 -0.80 31.79
N ALA A 172 -29.78 -0.64 30.53
CA ALA A 172 -29.24 -1.43 29.43
C ALA A 172 -27.71 -1.54 29.55
N PRO A 173 -27.09 -2.68 29.17
CA PRO A 173 -25.63 -2.87 29.18
C PRO A 173 -24.83 -1.84 28.33
N GLN A 174 -25.50 -0.84 27.77
CA GLN A 174 -24.98 0.17 26.87
C GLN A 174 -24.58 1.47 27.58
N ASP A 175 -24.98 1.67 28.84
CA ASP A 175 -24.58 2.81 29.68
C ASP A 175 -23.73 2.40 30.90
N ASP A 176 -23.44 1.10 31.09
CA ASP A 176 -22.43 0.65 32.05
C ASP A 176 -21.03 0.92 31.47
N PRO A 177 -20.26 1.86 32.05
CA PRO A 177 -18.94 2.22 31.52
C PRO A 177 -17.98 1.02 31.45
N LEU A 178 -18.16 0.01 32.32
CA LEU A 178 -17.32 -1.18 32.32
C LEU A 178 -17.66 -2.10 31.14
N ALA A 179 -18.94 -2.33 30.87
CA ALA A 179 -19.40 -3.14 29.74
C ALA A 179 -19.05 -2.49 28.40
N VAL A 180 -19.23 -1.16 28.29
CA VAL A 180 -18.83 -0.38 27.11
C VAL A 180 -17.32 -0.49 26.89
N ARG A 181 -16.53 -0.34 27.96
CA ARG A 181 -15.07 -0.46 27.87
C ARG A 181 -14.63 -1.86 27.45
N GLN A 182 -15.18 -2.93 28.04
CA GLN A 182 -14.88 -4.30 27.64
C GLN A 182 -15.21 -4.59 26.17
N MET A 183 -16.30 -4.00 25.68
CA MET A 183 -16.68 -4.10 24.27
C MET A 183 -15.69 -3.38 23.34
N LEU A 184 -15.21 -2.18 23.72
CA LEU A 184 -14.18 -1.45 22.97
C LEU A 184 -12.80 -2.13 23.06
N ASP A 185 -12.46 -2.73 24.20
CA ASP A 185 -11.23 -3.52 24.39
C ASP A 185 -11.21 -4.77 23.48
N ALA A 186 -12.39 -5.33 23.18
CA ALA A 186 -12.54 -6.45 22.26
C ALA A 186 -12.37 -6.09 20.77
N LEU A 187 -12.14 -4.81 20.44
CA LEU A 187 -11.79 -4.41 19.09
C LEU A 187 -10.42 -4.98 18.71
N PRO A 188 -10.31 -5.70 17.57
CA PRO A 188 -9.11 -6.44 17.21
C PRO A 188 -7.95 -5.52 16.77
N GLU A 189 -8.25 -4.33 16.27
CA GLU A 189 -7.27 -3.36 15.79
C GLU A 189 -7.70 -1.91 16.02
N ALA A 190 -6.80 -0.97 15.72
CA ALA A 190 -7.12 0.46 15.77
C ALA A 190 -8.16 0.84 14.72
N ILE A 191 -9.09 1.73 15.10
CA ILE A 191 -10.16 2.21 14.23
C ILE A 191 -9.66 3.30 13.30
N ARG A 192 -10.07 3.23 12.04
CA ARG A 192 -9.74 4.21 10.98
C ARG A 192 -10.97 4.90 10.41
N LEU A 193 -12.15 4.30 10.58
CA LEU A 193 -13.43 4.83 10.13
C LEU A 193 -14.52 4.57 11.17
N VAL A 194 -15.28 5.61 11.50
CA VAL A 194 -16.54 5.50 12.24
C VAL A 194 -17.70 5.81 11.30
N VAL A 195 -18.63 4.87 11.21
CA VAL A 195 -19.86 5.03 10.43
C VAL A 195 -21.00 5.29 11.41
N TRP A 196 -21.69 6.39 11.22
CA TRP A 196 -22.77 6.83 12.11
C TRP A 196 -24.12 6.59 11.44
N ASP A 197 -25.00 5.87 12.13
CA ASP A 197 -26.44 6.02 11.94
C ASP A 197 -26.87 7.26 12.71
N PRO A 198 -27.19 8.37 12.03
CA PRO A 198 -27.15 9.69 12.64
C PRO A 198 -28.32 9.94 13.59
N GLU A 199 -29.43 9.21 13.44
CA GLU A 199 -30.59 9.32 14.31
C GLU A 199 -30.22 8.79 15.71
N ALA A 200 -30.52 9.59 16.74
CA ALA A 200 -30.16 9.34 18.14
C ALA A 200 -28.64 9.22 18.46
N THR A 201 -27.75 9.32 17.48
CA THR A 201 -26.28 9.35 17.70
C THR A 201 -25.68 10.74 17.47
N LEU A 202 -25.98 11.39 16.35
CA LEU A 202 -25.48 12.72 15.99
C LEU A 202 -26.52 13.81 16.23
N TRP A 203 -27.80 13.51 16.00
CA TRP A 203 -28.93 14.40 16.31
C TRP A 203 -30.14 13.60 16.81
N ARG A 204 -30.99 14.26 17.60
CA ARG A 204 -32.28 13.74 18.04
C ARG A 204 -33.37 14.17 17.07
N GLY A 205 -34.26 13.25 16.71
CA GLY A 205 -35.31 13.45 15.70
C GLY A 205 -34.89 12.94 14.31
N THR A 206 -35.88 12.74 13.44
CA THR A 206 -35.65 12.26 12.06
C THR A 206 -35.37 13.45 11.13
N ALA A 207 -34.32 13.35 10.31
CA ALA A 207 -33.92 14.45 9.41
C ALA A 207 -35.02 14.78 8.39
N THR A 208 -35.78 13.77 7.95
CA THR A 208 -36.89 13.89 6.99
C THR A 208 -38.13 14.59 7.55
N GLN A 209 -38.29 14.72 8.87
CA GLN A 209 -39.46 15.36 9.50
C GLN A 209 -39.18 16.80 10.00
N GLY A 210 -38.01 17.36 9.72
CA GLY A 210 -37.72 18.78 10.00
C GLY A 210 -37.47 19.13 11.48
N GLY A 211 -37.12 18.15 12.32
CA GLY A 211 -36.91 18.32 13.78
C GLY A 211 -35.57 17.80 14.31
N ALA A 212 -34.55 17.72 13.47
CA ALA A 212 -33.22 17.22 13.87
C ALA A 212 -32.48 18.25 14.73
N HIS A 213 -32.22 17.92 16.00
CA HIS A 213 -31.45 18.73 16.93
C HIS A 213 -30.14 18.03 17.30
N SER A 214 -29.00 18.70 17.12
CA SER A 214 -27.67 18.13 17.41
C SER A 214 -27.59 17.58 18.85
N VAL A 215 -27.03 16.38 19.01
CA VAL A 215 -26.70 15.81 20.31
C VAL A 215 -25.48 16.56 20.85
N ALA A 216 -25.60 17.13 22.05
CA ALA A 216 -24.53 17.89 22.68
C ALA A 216 -23.22 17.06 22.74
N GLY A 217 -22.14 17.62 22.18
CA GLY A 217 -20.81 16.98 22.15
C GLY A 217 -20.53 16.05 20.96
N ALA A 218 -21.54 15.60 20.22
CA ALA A 218 -21.34 14.68 19.09
C ALA A 218 -20.47 15.28 17.98
N SER A 219 -20.72 16.54 17.59
CA SER A 219 -19.89 17.23 16.59
C SER A 219 -18.44 17.43 17.05
N ALA A 220 -18.22 17.66 18.34
CA ALA A 220 -16.87 17.78 18.90
C ALA A 220 -16.11 16.45 18.86
N ILE A 221 -16.81 15.34 19.09
CA ILE A 221 -16.24 13.98 18.98
C ILE A 221 -15.83 13.70 17.53
N VAL A 222 -16.71 13.98 16.56
CA VAL A 222 -16.38 13.79 15.14
C VAL A 222 -15.20 14.67 14.71
N ALA A 223 -15.16 15.93 15.16
CA ALA A 223 -14.04 16.83 14.88
C ALA A 223 -12.71 16.33 15.48
N GLU A 224 -12.73 15.83 16.72
CA GLU A 224 -11.55 15.29 17.38
C GLU A 224 -11.09 13.98 16.74
N LEU A 225 -12.02 13.08 16.36
CA LEU A 225 -11.69 11.89 15.57
C LEU A 225 -11.01 12.27 14.24
N ALA A 226 -11.54 13.29 13.56
CA ALA A 226 -10.95 13.82 12.34
C ALA A 226 -9.54 14.40 12.57
N ALA A 227 -9.34 15.13 13.68
CA ALA A 227 -8.03 15.65 14.10
C ALA A 227 -7.03 14.55 14.51
N ARG A 228 -7.51 13.34 14.83
CA ARG A 228 -6.71 12.12 15.03
C ARG A 228 -6.59 11.28 13.76
N GLY A 229 -7.08 11.79 12.64
CA GLY A 229 -7.00 11.12 11.36
C GLY A 229 -7.87 9.88 11.24
N ILE A 230 -8.95 9.81 12.04
CA ILE A 230 -10.01 8.79 11.97
C ILE A 230 -11.18 9.41 11.22
N VAL A 231 -11.57 8.81 10.10
CA VAL A 231 -12.58 9.39 9.21
C VAL A 231 -13.99 9.06 9.72
N SER A 232 -14.95 9.93 9.45
CA SER A 232 -16.37 9.68 9.73
C SER A 232 -17.20 9.61 8.45
N SER A 233 -18.17 8.68 8.41
CA SER A 233 -19.16 8.55 7.34
C SER A 233 -20.55 8.33 7.92
N ILE A 234 -21.61 8.48 7.11
CA ILE A 234 -23.00 8.31 7.54
C ILE A 234 -23.61 7.09 6.85
N CYS A 235 -24.38 6.31 7.59
CA CYS A 235 -25.24 5.25 7.05
C CYS A 235 -26.67 5.51 7.53
N ALA A 236 -27.49 6.15 6.70
CA ALA A 236 -28.84 6.54 7.07
C ALA A 236 -29.89 5.99 6.09
N LYS A 237 -31.10 5.75 6.58
CA LYS A 237 -32.29 5.50 5.76
C LYS A 237 -32.95 6.85 5.50
N GLY A 238 -33.19 7.24 4.24
CA GLY A 238 -33.93 8.46 3.96
C GLY A 238 -33.56 9.18 2.67
N ASP A 239 -33.68 10.50 2.71
CA ASP A 239 -33.42 11.44 1.63
C ASP A 239 -32.08 12.16 1.82
N ALA A 240 -31.26 12.18 0.77
CA ALA A 240 -29.89 12.69 0.82
C ALA A 240 -29.83 14.20 1.09
N ASP A 241 -30.76 14.97 0.53
CA ASP A 241 -30.81 16.43 0.72
C ASP A 241 -31.14 16.79 2.17
N SER A 242 -32.10 16.08 2.77
CA SER A 242 -32.47 16.25 4.18
C SER A 242 -31.30 15.97 5.13
N VAL A 243 -30.55 14.88 4.89
CA VAL A 243 -29.37 14.55 5.69
C VAL A 243 -28.24 15.55 5.46
N ARG A 244 -28.05 16.05 4.23
CA ARG A 244 -27.07 17.09 3.92
C ARG A 244 -27.33 18.38 4.70
N VAL A 245 -28.58 18.84 4.73
CA VAL A 245 -28.99 20.02 5.51
C VAL A 245 -28.75 19.82 7.00
N ALA A 246 -29.05 18.62 7.54
CA ALA A 246 -28.79 18.30 8.94
C ALA A 246 -27.28 18.29 9.27
N LEU A 247 -26.44 17.74 8.39
CA LEU A 247 -24.98 17.77 8.53
C LEU A 247 -24.42 19.21 8.50
N GLU A 248 -24.97 20.06 7.64
CA GLU A 248 -24.59 21.47 7.55
C GLU A 248 -24.97 22.22 8.83
N ALA A 249 -26.20 22.04 9.32
CA ALA A 249 -26.66 22.62 10.59
C ALA A 249 -25.86 22.13 11.81
N ALA A 250 -25.34 20.90 11.75
CA ALA A 250 -24.51 20.32 12.80
C ALA A 250 -23.01 20.69 12.69
N GLY A 251 -22.60 21.42 11.64
CA GLY A 251 -21.20 21.76 11.36
C GLY A 251 -20.33 20.56 10.94
N LEU A 252 -20.95 19.49 10.44
CA LEU A 252 -20.30 18.21 10.15
C LEU A 252 -20.03 17.96 8.66
N LEU A 253 -20.60 18.80 7.79
CA LEU A 253 -20.54 18.61 6.33
C LEU A 253 -19.11 18.43 5.81
N GLU A 254 -18.16 19.19 6.35
CA GLU A 254 -16.75 19.12 5.93
C GLU A 254 -15.95 17.97 6.56
N THR A 255 -16.39 17.43 7.70
CA THR A 255 -15.69 16.34 8.41
C THR A 255 -16.22 14.95 8.03
N VAL A 256 -17.45 14.88 7.54
CA VAL A 256 -18.09 13.65 7.10
C VAL A 256 -17.74 13.38 5.63
N VAL A 257 -17.47 12.11 5.33
CA VAL A 257 -17.04 11.65 4.02
C VAL A 257 -18.01 10.58 3.51
N PHE A 258 -18.53 10.79 2.29
CA PHE A 258 -19.39 9.82 1.57
C PHE A 258 -20.59 9.29 2.38
N PRO A 259 -21.50 10.16 2.85
CA PRO A 259 -22.72 9.69 3.49
C PRO A 259 -23.52 8.77 2.53
N GLN A 260 -23.87 7.57 2.97
CA GLN A 260 -24.80 6.69 2.26
C GLN A 260 -26.20 6.88 2.83
N VAL A 261 -27.05 7.54 2.06
CA VAL A 261 -28.43 7.87 2.42
C VAL A 261 -29.35 7.28 1.38
N GLU A 262 -29.81 6.06 1.62
CA GLU A 262 -30.58 5.28 0.66
C GLU A 262 -31.58 4.37 1.38
N ARG A 263 -32.69 4.01 0.72
CA ARG A 263 -33.70 3.08 1.23
C ARG A 263 -33.34 1.60 1.01
N LEU A 264 -32.05 1.27 1.13
CA LEU A 264 -31.53 -0.10 1.12
C LEU A 264 -31.43 -0.69 2.55
N PRO A 265 -31.21 -2.00 2.72
CA PRO A 265 -30.82 -2.56 4.03
C PRO A 265 -29.51 -1.95 4.54
N VAL A 266 -29.34 -1.86 5.87
CA VAL A 266 -28.15 -1.23 6.48
C VAL A 266 -26.87 -1.97 6.12
N GLY A 267 -26.94 -3.30 6.03
CA GLY A 267 -25.82 -4.15 5.65
C GLY A 267 -25.29 -3.84 4.25
N ALA A 268 -26.18 -3.59 3.29
CA ALA A 268 -25.81 -3.24 1.92
C ALA A 268 -25.12 -1.87 1.84
N ARG A 269 -25.64 -0.87 2.55
CA ARG A 269 -25.00 0.46 2.64
C ARG A 269 -23.64 0.38 3.33
N LEU A 270 -23.51 -0.38 4.42
CA LEU A 270 -22.24 -0.57 5.13
C LEU A 270 -21.20 -1.26 4.24
N ALA A 271 -21.59 -2.30 3.50
CA ALA A 271 -20.69 -2.96 2.55
C ALA A 271 -20.16 -1.99 1.49
N LYS A 272 -21.02 -1.12 0.95
CA LYS A 272 -20.64 -0.06 0.00
C LYS A 272 -19.68 0.96 0.62
N ILE A 273 -19.92 1.42 1.86
CA ILE A 273 -18.99 2.30 2.58
C ILE A 273 -17.63 1.62 2.74
N VAL A 274 -17.58 0.39 3.25
CA VAL A 274 -16.32 -0.31 3.49
C VAL A 274 -15.51 -0.49 2.19
N ASP A 275 -16.18 -0.81 1.08
CA ASP A 275 -15.53 -0.90 -0.24
C ASP A 275 -15.01 0.46 -0.74
N LEU A 276 -15.80 1.53 -0.66
CA LEU A 276 -15.38 2.87 -1.11
C LEU A 276 -14.12 3.37 -0.39
N PHE A 277 -14.01 3.09 0.92
CA PHE A 277 -12.87 3.51 1.73
C PHE A 277 -11.67 2.54 1.66
N GLN A 278 -11.84 1.33 1.09
CA GLN A 278 -10.82 0.28 1.02
C GLN A 278 -10.18 -0.05 2.37
N LEU A 279 -11.02 -0.10 3.41
CA LEU A 279 -10.61 -0.45 4.75
C LEU A 279 -10.97 -1.90 5.04
N ARG A 280 -10.18 -2.53 5.91
CA ARG A 280 -10.57 -3.82 6.46
C ARG A 280 -11.77 -3.62 7.39
N PRO A 281 -12.81 -4.48 7.35
CA PRO A 281 -13.96 -4.37 8.26
C PRO A 281 -13.58 -4.21 9.73
N GLN A 282 -12.50 -4.85 10.17
CA GLN A 282 -11.99 -4.81 11.55
C GLN A 282 -11.52 -3.42 12.00
N SER A 283 -11.18 -2.54 11.05
CA SER A 283 -10.79 -1.14 11.30
C SER A 283 -11.96 -0.16 11.21
N VAL A 284 -13.19 -0.67 11.08
CA VAL A 284 -14.41 0.12 10.93
C VAL A 284 -15.37 -0.14 12.10
N LEU A 285 -15.85 0.94 12.71
CA LEU A 285 -16.87 0.89 13.76
C LEU A 285 -18.19 1.45 13.22
N PHE A 286 -19.29 0.75 13.43
CA PHE A 286 -20.63 1.26 13.19
C PHE A 286 -21.31 1.66 14.51
N VAL A 287 -21.94 2.83 14.56
CA VAL A 287 -22.69 3.33 15.71
C VAL A 287 -24.16 3.47 15.31
N SER A 288 -25.06 2.76 15.99
CA SER A 288 -26.51 2.84 15.77
C SER A 288 -27.27 2.54 17.04
N ASP A 289 -28.37 3.24 17.27
CA ASP A 289 -29.28 3.02 18.39
C ASP A 289 -30.16 1.78 18.19
N ASP A 290 -30.50 1.44 16.94
CA ASP A 290 -31.28 0.25 16.59
C ASP A 290 -30.48 -1.08 16.80
N PRO A 291 -30.91 -1.95 17.75
CA PRO A 291 -30.31 -3.27 17.92
C PRO A 291 -30.38 -4.15 16.68
N GLY A 292 -31.43 -4.01 15.85
CA GLY A 292 -31.59 -4.75 14.60
C GLY A 292 -30.50 -4.41 13.61
N ASP A 293 -30.28 -3.11 13.37
CA ASP A 293 -29.24 -2.63 12.45
C ASP A 293 -27.83 -3.07 12.92
N ARG A 294 -27.56 -3.08 14.24
CA ARG A 294 -26.28 -3.59 14.78
C ARG A 294 -26.05 -5.08 14.53
N VAL A 295 -27.09 -5.91 14.64
CA VAL A 295 -26.99 -7.35 14.36
C VAL A 295 -26.82 -7.60 12.85
N GLU A 296 -27.52 -6.86 12.00
CA GLU A 296 -27.39 -6.96 10.55
C GLU A 296 -25.99 -6.56 10.09
N ALA A 297 -25.43 -5.46 10.64
CA ALA A 297 -24.10 -4.96 10.29
C ALA A 297 -23.01 -6.05 10.38
N GLY A 298 -22.97 -6.80 11.48
CA GLY A 298 -22.00 -7.87 11.68
C GLY A 298 -22.22 -9.10 10.79
N ARG A 299 -23.47 -9.37 10.37
CA ARG A 299 -23.80 -10.46 9.44
C ARG A 299 -23.44 -10.11 8.00
N ALA A 300 -23.75 -8.90 7.58
CA ALA A 300 -23.55 -8.44 6.21
C ALA A 300 -22.07 -8.10 5.92
N VAL A 301 -21.35 -7.59 6.92
CA VAL A 301 -19.93 -7.23 6.80
C VAL A 301 -19.12 -7.95 7.89
N PRO A 302 -18.73 -9.22 7.67
CA PRO A 302 -17.98 -10.00 8.66
C PRO A 302 -16.70 -9.28 9.11
N GLY A 303 -16.55 -9.11 10.43
CA GLY A 303 -15.42 -8.43 11.06
C GLY A 303 -15.68 -6.97 11.43
N LEU A 304 -16.74 -6.35 10.90
CA LEU A 304 -17.20 -5.02 11.35
C LEU A 304 -17.86 -5.13 12.72
N ARG A 305 -17.60 -4.17 13.59
CA ARG A 305 -18.17 -4.09 14.94
C ARG A 305 -19.18 -2.97 15.02
N ALA A 306 -20.30 -3.22 15.71
CA ALA A 306 -21.39 -2.28 15.88
C ALA A 306 -21.66 -2.01 17.37
N VAL A 307 -21.83 -0.74 17.73
CA VAL A 307 -22.02 -0.28 19.12
C VAL A 307 -23.21 0.66 19.23
N GLY A 308 -23.78 0.75 20.43
CA GLY A 308 -24.88 1.69 20.72
C GLY A 308 -24.39 3.10 21.06
N PRO A 309 -25.31 4.09 21.17
CA PRO A 309 -24.99 5.48 21.47
C PRO A 309 -24.21 5.70 22.77
N GLY A 310 -24.42 4.87 23.79
CA GLY A 310 -23.70 4.96 25.06
C GLY A 310 -22.19 4.77 24.94
N ALA A 311 -21.70 4.14 23.85
CA ALA A 311 -20.26 4.02 23.59
C ALA A 311 -19.60 5.33 23.11
N VAL A 312 -20.38 6.27 22.58
CA VAL A 312 -19.87 7.48 21.90
C VAL A 312 -19.03 8.35 22.82
N ALA A 313 -19.47 8.52 24.08
CA ALA A 313 -18.75 9.30 25.08
C ALA A 313 -17.37 8.71 25.46
N HIS A 314 -17.14 7.42 25.19
CA HIS A 314 -15.92 6.71 25.55
C HIS A 314 -14.93 6.57 24.39
N LEU A 315 -15.31 6.90 23.15
CA LEU A 315 -14.47 6.69 21.97
C LEU A 315 -13.13 7.45 22.11
N LEU A 316 -13.18 8.75 22.42
CA LEU A 316 -12.00 9.61 22.48
C LEU A 316 -11.01 9.22 23.60
N ALA A 317 -11.49 8.56 24.66
CA ALA A 317 -10.66 8.12 25.78
C ALA A 317 -10.03 6.74 25.55
N HIS A 318 -10.41 6.04 24.47
CA HIS A 318 -10.01 4.66 24.24
C HIS A 318 -8.83 4.58 23.26
N ALA A 319 -7.83 3.74 23.58
CA ALA A 319 -6.58 3.63 22.81
C ALA A 319 -6.80 3.26 21.33
N ARG A 320 -7.89 2.55 21.01
CA ARG A 320 -8.25 2.19 19.63
C ARG A 320 -8.66 3.40 18.75
N PHE A 321 -8.89 4.56 19.36
CA PHE A 321 -9.27 5.82 18.69
C PHE A 321 -8.26 6.95 18.97
N GLU A 322 -7.05 6.61 19.43
CA GLU A 322 -5.97 7.58 19.62
C GLU A 322 -5.51 8.16 18.27
N GLY A 323 -5.44 7.31 17.23
CA GLY A 323 -5.09 7.71 15.88
C GLY A 323 -3.70 8.33 15.79
N GLU A 324 -3.49 9.18 14.78
CA GLU A 324 -2.27 9.99 14.65
C GLU A 324 -2.68 11.45 14.46
N PRO A 325 -1.92 12.42 15.00
CA PRO A 325 -2.24 13.83 14.81
C PRO A 325 -2.38 14.23 13.33
N ASP A 326 -3.53 14.77 12.97
CA ASP A 326 -3.88 15.27 11.64
C ASP A 326 -4.65 16.61 11.72
N PRO A 327 -4.04 17.67 12.29
CA PRO A 327 -4.70 18.96 12.51
C PRO A 327 -5.13 19.67 11.22
N ARG A 328 -4.64 19.21 10.06
CA ARG A 328 -5.00 19.73 8.73
C ARG A 328 -5.99 18.84 7.99
N LEU A 329 -6.55 17.83 8.66
CA LEU A 329 -7.56 16.90 8.14
C LEU A 329 -7.16 16.23 6.81
N ARG A 330 -5.87 15.96 6.61
CA ARG A 330 -5.32 15.40 5.37
C ARG A 330 -5.89 14.03 5.05
N ARG A 331 -6.18 13.22 6.07
CA ARG A 331 -6.79 11.89 5.90
C ARG A 331 -8.27 11.97 5.53
N VAL A 332 -9.00 12.95 6.05
CA VAL A 332 -10.40 13.21 5.66
C VAL A 332 -10.44 13.64 4.19
N ALA A 333 -9.61 14.62 3.81
CA ALA A 333 -9.50 15.08 2.42
C ALA A 333 -9.13 13.93 1.46
N ARG A 334 -8.15 13.10 1.84
CA ARG A 334 -7.74 11.91 1.08
C ARG A 334 -8.85 10.86 0.97
N ALA A 335 -9.55 10.57 2.05
CA ALA A 335 -10.64 9.61 2.04
C ALA A 335 -11.78 10.10 1.14
N ARG A 336 -12.09 11.39 1.19
CA ARG A 336 -13.04 12.04 0.28
C ARG A 336 -12.62 11.86 -1.17
N GLN A 337 -11.38 12.20 -1.51
CA GLN A 337 -10.85 12.00 -2.85
C GLN A 337 -11.00 10.54 -3.34
N VAL A 338 -10.53 9.57 -2.56
CA VAL A 338 -10.55 8.15 -2.95
C VAL A 338 -11.99 7.67 -3.20
N ALA A 339 -12.90 8.03 -2.30
CA ALA A 339 -14.29 7.64 -2.41
C ALA A 339 -15.01 8.36 -3.56
N THR A 340 -14.74 9.65 -3.82
CA THR A 340 -15.31 10.39 -4.96
C THR A 340 -14.89 9.78 -6.28
N ARG A 341 -13.60 9.51 -6.43
CA ARG A 341 -13.10 8.88 -7.63
C ARG A 341 -13.71 7.51 -7.85
N ARG A 342 -13.84 6.69 -6.80
CA ARG A 342 -14.44 5.35 -6.90
C ARG A 342 -15.92 5.39 -7.26
N ALA A 343 -16.68 6.29 -6.66
CA ALA A 343 -18.08 6.47 -7.03
C ALA A 343 -18.21 6.83 -8.52
N ALA A 344 -17.43 7.81 -8.99
CA ALA A 344 -17.41 8.20 -10.39
C ALA A 344 -16.92 7.07 -11.32
N GLN A 345 -15.95 6.26 -10.87
CA GLN A 345 -15.46 5.11 -11.63
C GLN A 345 -16.50 3.99 -11.74
N ALA A 346 -17.28 3.75 -10.68
CA ALA A 346 -18.34 2.74 -10.66
C ALA A 346 -19.51 3.09 -11.58
N GLU A 347 -19.77 4.39 -11.78
CA GLU A 347 -20.79 4.89 -12.71
C GLU A 347 -20.31 4.93 -14.16
N ALA A 348 -18.99 4.82 -14.41
CA ALA A 348 -18.43 4.89 -15.75
C ALA A 348 -18.66 3.58 -16.54
N SER A 349 -19.32 3.70 -17.69
CA SER A 349 -19.54 2.57 -18.62
C SER A 349 -18.27 2.13 -19.36
N ASP A 350 -17.27 3.01 -19.46
CA ASP A 350 -15.97 2.76 -20.08
C ASP A 350 -14.84 3.06 -19.07
N PRO A 351 -14.26 2.03 -18.43
CA PRO A 351 -13.19 2.20 -17.46
C PRO A 351 -11.93 2.88 -18.02
N ILE A 352 -11.56 2.63 -19.27
CA ILE A 352 -10.36 3.25 -19.87
C ILE A 352 -10.64 4.70 -20.25
N GLY A 353 -11.81 4.98 -20.83
CA GLY A 353 -12.27 6.34 -21.07
C GLY A 353 -12.36 7.17 -19.80
N PHE A 354 -12.75 6.57 -18.67
CA PHE A 354 -12.72 7.21 -17.35
C PHE A 354 -11.30 7.64 -16.96
N LEU A 355 -10.32 6.74 -17.08
CA LEU A 355 -8.91 7.05 -16.78
C LEU A 355 -8.39 8.21 -17.64
N ARG A 356 -8.65 8.18 -18.96
CA ARG A 356 -8.24 9.25 -19.90
C ARG A 356 -8.80 10.63 -19.53
N ARG A 357 -10.04 10.69 -19.05
CA ARG A 357 -10.67 11.94 -18.63
C ARG A 357 -10.33 12.34 -17.18
N SER A 358 -9.66 11.48 -16.41
CA SER A 358 -9.27 11.79 -15.03
C SER A 358 -8.06 12.74 -14.95
N ASN A 359 -7.37 12.99 -16.07
CA ASN A 359 -6.25 13.93 -16.17
C ASN A 359 -5.17 13.66 -15.11
N ILE A 360 -4.68 12.41 -15.07
CA ILE A 360 -3.69 11.97 -14.09
C ILE A 360 -2.34 12.61 -14.39
N ARG A 361 -1.82 13.37 -13.44
CA ARG A 361 -0.56 14.11 -13.52
C ARG A 361 0.44 13.55 -12.52
N VAL A 362 1.65 13.27 -12.99
CA VAL A 362 2.74 12.70 -12.20
C VAL A 362 3.89 13.71 -12.09
N ARG A 363 4.43 13.84 -10.89
CA ARG A 363 5.71 14.53 -10.62
C ARG A 363 6.68 13.58 -9.93
N ILE A 364 7.94 13.60 -10.33
CA ILE A 364 9.00 12.85 -9.66
C ILE A 364 9.76 13.80 -8.73
N GLU A 365 9.66 13.54 -7.44
CA GLU A 365 10.37 14.25 -6.37
C GLU A 365 11.70 13.54 -6.07
N LEU A 366 12.80 14.28 -6.15
CA LEU A 366 14.16 13.78 -5.93
C LEU A 366 14.69 14.08 -4.52
N ASP A 367 14.03 14.96 -3.77
CA ASP A 367 14.33 15.19 -2.35
C ASP A 367 13.76 14.05 -1.49
N LEU A 368 14.54 12.97 -1.38
CA LEU A 368 14.19 11.84 -0.52
C LEU A 368 14.43 12.17 0.94
N GLU A 369 15.45 12.97 1.24
CA GLU A 369 15.90 13.32 2.58
C GLU A 369 14.79 14.01 3.38
N SER A 370 14.13 15.03 2.81
CA SER A 370 13.01 15.70 3.47
C SER A 370 11.73 14.84 3.57
N HIS A 371 11.70 13.69 2.90
CA HIS A 371 10.57 12.78 2.82
C HIS A 371 10.90 11.35 3.25
N ILE A 372 11.96 11.19 4.06
CA ILE A 372 12.54 9.89 4.40
C ILE A 372 11.53 8.96 5.08
N ASP A 373 10.78 9.47 6.06
CA ASP A 373 9.75 8.71 6.77
C ASP A 373 8.67 8.19 5.83
N ARG A 374 8.32 8.99 4.81
CA ARG A 374 7.32 8.59 3.82
C ARG A 374 7.87 7.53 2.88
N ALA A 375 9.13 7.64 2.47
CA ALA A 375 9.80 6.65 1.64
C ALA A 375 9.90 5.30 2.37
N ILE A 376 10.35 5.30 3.63
CA ILE A 376 10.42 4.10 4.49
C ILE A 376 9.03 3.51 4.67
N ALA A 377 8.02 4.33 4.97
CA ALA A 377 6.65 3.84 5.12
C ALA A 377 6.10 3.17 3.85
N LEU A 378 6.50 3.62 2.66
CA LEU A 378 6.13 2.96 1.40
C LEU A 378 6.82 1.60 1.25
N VAL A 379 8.09 1.47 1.63
CA VAL A 379 8.82 0.19 1.59
C VAL A 379 8.22 -0.81 2.57
N GLU A 380 7.94 -0.38 3.80
CA GLU A 380 7.56 -1.28 4.90
C GLU A 380 6.09 -1.69 4.91
N ARG A 381 5.18 -0.82 4.47
CA ARG A 381 3.71 -1.01 4.69
C ARG A 381 2.94 -1.46 3.46
N THR A 382 3.62 -1.70 2.35
CA THR A 382 2.98 -1.90 1.04
C THR A 382 3.17 -3.33 0.54
N ASP A 383 2.47 -4.33 1.07
CA ASP A 383 2.80 -5.72 0.70
C ASP A 383 2.34 -6.13 -0.71
N GLY A 384 1.14 -5.71 -1.13
CA GLY A 384 0.58 -6.08 -2.45
C GLY A 384 1.06 -5.24 -3.63
N LEU A 385 1.76 -4.13 -3.35
CA LEU A 385 2.27 -3.18 -4.35
C LEU A 385 3.73 -2.79 -4.08
N ASN A 386 4.46 -3.57 -3.28
CA ASN A 386 5.93 -3.55 -3.22
C ASN A 386 6.44 -4.74 -4.03
N PHE A 387 6.93 -4.46 -5.23
CA PHE A 387 7.27 -5.47 -6.21
C PHE A 387 8.52 -6.27 -5.84
N THR A 388 9.48 -5.64 -5.16
CA THR A 388 10.71 -6.34 -4.75
C THR A 388 10.57 -6.99 -3.38
N ARG A 389 9.61 -6.55 -2.55
CA ARG A 389 9.41 -6.91 -1.14
C ARG A 389 10.68 -6.83 -0.29
N ARG A 390 11.72 -6.13 -0.76
CA ARG A 390 12.97 -5.94 -0.03
C ARG A 390 12.74 -4.92 1.08
N ARG A 391 13.01 -5.34 2.31
CA ARG A 391 12.98 -4.46 3.49
C ARG A 391 14.31 -3.79 3.69
N LEU A 392 14.26 -2.63 4.31
CA LEU A 392 15.48 -1.92 4.69
C LEU A 392 16.04 -2.58 5.96
N PRO A 393 17.36 -2.83 6.04
CA PRO A 393 17.94 -3.39 7.24
C PRO A 393 18.00 -2.32 8.35
N GLY A 394 18.00 -2.76 9.60
CA GLY A 394 18.09 -1.90 10.78
C GLY A 394 17.23 -2.40 11.94
N ASP A 395 17.72 -2.19 13.16
CA ASP A 395 17.05 -2.65 14.39
C ASP A 395 16.00 -1.64 14.89
N ASP A 396 16.11 -0.38 14.45
CA ASP A 396 15.17 0.70 14.77
C ASP A 396 14.96 1.65 13.57
N ALA A 397 14.02 2.58 13.70
CA ALA A 397 13.66 3.52 12.64
C ALA A 397 14.82 4.45 12.21
N GLU A 398 15.69 4.82 13.14
CA GLU A 398 16.81 5.71 12.85
C GLU A 398 17.91 4.98 12.06
N ALA A 399 18.20 3.74 12.44
CA ALA A 399 19.11 2.85 11.73
C ALA A 399 18.60 2.58 10.31
N VAL A 400 17.31 2.29 10.16
CA VAL A 400 16.66 2.10 8.85
C VAL A 400 16.81 3.35 7.98
N ALA A 401 16.50 4.54 8.53
CA ALA A 401 16.64 5.80 7.80
C ALA A 401 18.08 6.07 7.38
N ARG A 402 19.05 5.85 8.28
CA ARG A 402 20.47 6.03 8.00
C ARG A 402 20.95 5.10 6.89
N GLN A 403 20.60 3.81 6.95
CA GLN A 403 20.99 2.85 5.92
C GLN A 403 20.35 3.17 4.57
N PHE A 404 19.09 3.62 4.57
CA PHE A 404 18.43 4.03 3.35
C PHE A 404 19.09 5.26 2.71
N LEU A 405 19.47 6.26 3.51
CA LEU A 405 20.22 7.43 3.02
C LEU A 405 21.60 7.04 2.48
N VAL A 406 22.32 6.13 3.13
CA VAL A 406 23.61 5.62 2.63
C VAL A 406 23.42 4.96 1.27
N LEU A 407 22.38 4.12 1.11
CA LEU A 407 22.06 3.51 -0.17
C LEU A 407 21.77 4.57 -1.25
N THR A 408 20.88 5.52 -0.98
CA THR A 408 20.40 6.47 -2.00
C THR A 408 21.39 7.60 -2.35
N ARG A 409 22.52 7.65 -1.65
CA ARG A 409 23.64 8.57 -1.95
C ARG A 409 24.75 7.94 -2.79
N GLY A 410 24.66 6.64 -3.07
CA GLY A 410 25.59 5.99 -4.02
C GLY A 410 25.48 6.60 -5.41
N HIS A 411 26.62 6.85 -6.05
CA HIS A 411 26.69 7.39 -7.42
C HIS A 411 25.98 6.50 -8.45
N ASP A 412 25.98 5.20 -8.22
CA ASP A 412 25.32 4.19 -9.05
C ASP A 412 23.82 4.05 -8.72
N ILE A 413 23.27 4.86 -7.81
CA ILE A 413 21.87 4.79 -7.39
C ILE A 413 21.09 6.02 -7.87
N GLN A 414 20.03 5.77 -8.64
CA GLN A 414 19.02 6.76 -8.98
C GLN A 414 17.74 6.44 -8.23
N ALA A 415 17.12 7.44 -7.62
CA ALA A 415 15.93 7.24 -6.80
C ALA A 415 15.00 8.45 -6.92
N GLY A 416 13.70 8.18 -6.80
CA GLY A 416 12.68 9.21 -6.84
C GLY A 416 11.38 8.78 -6.16
N LEU A 417 10.70 9.75 -5.60
CA LEU A 417 9.37 9.65 -5.02
C LEU A 417 8.34 10.09 -6.05
N VAL A 418 7.24 9.36 -6.14
CA VAL A 418 6.21 9.59 -7.16
C VAL A 418 5.07 10.36 -6.49
N ARG A 419 4.85 11.60 -6.93
CA ARG A 419 3.68 12.42 -6.56
C ARG A 419 2.62 12.32 -7.66
N VAL A 420 1.36 12.22 -7.28
CA VAL A 420 0.25 12.08 -8.22
C VAL A 420 -0.89 13.01 -7.85
N GLU A 421 -1.45 13.66 -8.86
CA GLU A 421 -2.67 14.45 -8.79
C GLU A 421 -3.59 14.05 -9.94
N ASP A 422 -4.89 14.15 -9.74
CA ASP A 422 -5.89 14.00 -10.80
C ASP A 422 -7.02 15.03 -10.58
N ASP A 423 -8.07 14.98 -11.38
CA ASP A 423 -9.21 15.90 -11.23
C ASP A 423 -10.03 15.65 -9.94
N TYR A 424 -9.76 14.56 -9.21
CA TYR A 424 -10.39 14.25 -7.93
C TYR A 424 -9.57 14.72 -6.73
N GLY A 425 -8.26 14.98 -6.89
CA GLY A 425 -7.42 15.62 -5.88
C GLY A 425 -5.93 15.24 -5.90
N ASP A 426 -5.24 15.57 -4.81
CA ASP A 426 -3.81 15.30 -4.60
C ASP A 426 -3.57 14.03 -3.77
N TYR A 427 -2.92 13.04 -4.38
CA TYR A 427 -2.53 11.81 -3.71
C TYR A 427 -1.24 11.98 -2.90
N GLY A 428 -0.50 13.07 -3.08
CA GLY A 428 0.83 13.28 -2.54
C GLY A 428 1.79 12.16 -2.97
N ILE A 429 2.78 11.87 -2.13
CA ILE A 429 3.79 10.84 -2.42
C ILE A 429 3.15 9.44 -2.31
N VAL A 430 2.96 8.80 -3.45
CA VAL A 430 2.36 7.48 -3.60
C VAL A 430 3.34 6.39 -4.00
N GLY A 431 4.49 6.71 -4.59
CA GLY A 431 5.43 5.70 -5.05
C GLY A 431 6.87 6.01 -4.68
N LEU A 432 7.71 4.99 -4.74
CA LEU A 432 9.17 5.07 -4.62
C LEU A 432 9.79 4.11 -5.63
N TYR A 433 10.82 4.59 -6.33
CA TYR A 433 11.76 3.72 -7.03
C TYR A 433 13.19 3.99 -6.55
N VAL A 434 13.99 2.92 -6.49
CA VAL A 434 15.44 2.94 -6.27
C VAL A 434 16.05 2.01 -7.29
N LEU A 435 16.77 2.58 -8.25
CA LEU A 435 17.39 1.93 -9.38
C LEU A 435 18.91 1.95 -9.20
N ARG A 436 19.56 0.80 -9.31
CA ARG A 436 21.01 0.71 -9.45
C ARG A 436 21.38 0.69 -10.93
N GLN A 437 22.44 1.41 -11.28
CA GLN A 437 23.06 1.45 -12.60
C GLN A 437 24.58 1.43 -12.42
N SER A 438 25.16 0.23 -12.47
CA SER A 438 26.61 0.05 -12.39
C SER A 438 27.14 -0.81 -13.53
N VAL A 439 28.33 -0.46 -14.03
CA VAL A 439 29.11 -1.25 -14.99
C VAL A 439 29.40 -2.64 -14.43
N ARG A 440 29.73 -2.73 -13.14
CA ARG A 440 30.20 -3.96 -12.48
C ARG A 440 29.07 -4.78 -11.86
N GLN A 441 28.10 -4.12 -11.23
CA GLN A 441 27.00 -4.80 -10.55
C GLN A 441 25.75 -4.94 -11.44
N GLY A 442 25.76 -4.35 -12.63
CA GLY A 442 24.63 -4.32 -13.54
C GLY A 442 23.60 -3.27 -13.17
N THR A 443 22.49 -3.28 -13.91
CA THR A 443 21.33 -2.40 -13.71
C THR A 443 20.18 -3.19 -13.10
N GLY A 444 19.46 -2.62 -12.12
CA GLY A 444 18.25 -3.23 -11.59
C GLY A 444 17.52 -2.42 -10.51
N LEU A 445 16.21 -2.62 -10.41
CA LEU A 445 15.37 -2.01 -9.38
C LEU A 445 15.55 -2.73 -8.04
N LEU A 446 16.03 -1.98 -7.04
CA LEU A 446 16.22 -2.45 -5.67
C LEU A 446 14.94 -2.29 -4.84
N HIS A 447 14.30 -1.13 -4.96
CA HIS A 447 12.99 -0.85 -4.37
C HIS A 447 12.07 -0.31 -5.44
N TYR A 448 10.85 -0.85 -5.50
CA TYR A 448 9.82 -0.41 -6.41
C TYR A 448 8.47 -0.66 -5.75
N CYS A 449 7.87 0.39 -5.19
CA CYS A 449 6.65 0.23 -4.40
C CYS A 449 5.67 1.40 -4.54
N PHE A 450 4.38 1.11 -4.43
CA PHE A 450 3.30 2.06 -4.61
C PHE A 450 2.18 1.88 -3.58
N SER A 451 1.67 2.99 -3.06
CA SER A 451 0.51 3.00 -2.19
C SER A 451 -0.71 2.40 -2.91
N SER A 452 -1.53 1.65 -2.17
CA SER A 452 -2.85 1.12 -2.62
C SER A 452 -3.78 2.16 -3.24
N ARG A 453 -3.54 3.45 -3.00
CA ARG A 453 -4.25 4.58 -3.61
C ARG A 453 -4.06 4.67 -5.12
N THR A 454 -3.04 4.03 -5.66
CA THR A 454 -2.74 3.99 -7.09
C THR A 454 -3.30 2.75 -7.78
N LEU A 455 -3.95 1.86 -7.02
CA LEU A 455 -4.51 0.62 -7.55
C LEU A 455 -5.52 0.92 -8.66
N GLY A 456 -5.34 0.28 -9.81
CA GLY A 456 -6.19 0.47 -11.00
C GLY A 456 -5.86 1.70 -11.84
N LEU A 457 -4.87 2.52 -11.44
CA LEU A 457 -4.38 3.64 -12.29
C LEU A 457 -3.38 3.18 -13.36
N ARG A 458 -2.74 2.01 -13.16
CA ARG A 458 -1.60 1.53 -13.94
C ARG A 458 -0.34 2.41 -13.84
N LEU A 459 -0.21 3.13 -12.74
CA LEU A 459 0.92 4.03 -12.49
C LEU A 459 2.24 3.26 -12.40
N GLU A 460 2.20 2.10 -11.78
CA GLU A 460 3.32 1.16 -11.64
C GLU A 460 3.81 0.66 -12.99
N THR A 461 2.94 0.14 -13.86
CA THR A 461 3.35 -0.27 -15.21
C THR A 461 3.84 0.93 -16.03
N TRP A 462 3.17 2.08 -15.91
CA TRP A 462 3.56 3.31 -16.61
C TRP A 462 4.97 3.76 -16.23
N LEU A 463 5.27 3.88 -14.92
CA LEU A 463 6.58 4.33 -14.47
C LEU A 463 7.66 3.29 -14.80
N PHE A 464 7.35 1.99 -14.75
CA PHE A 464 8.29 0.94 -15.12
C PHE A 464 8.74 1.08 -16.58
N ARG A 465 7.80 1.33 -17.49
CA ARG A 465 8.10 1.63 -18.90
C ARG A 465 8.83 2.94 -19.06
N ARG A 466 8.44 3.96 -18.29
CA ARG A 466 9.05 5.29 -18.29
C ARG A 466 10.53 5.24 -17.89
N LEU A 467 10.88 4.38 -16.94
CA LEU A 467 12.25 4.08 -16.54
C LEU A 467 13.01 3.21 -17.57
N GLY A 468 12.35 2.76 -18.63
CA GLY A 468 12.91 1.92 -19.69
C GLY A 468 13.00 0.45 -19.32
N ARG A 469 12.04 -0.06 -18.53
CA ARG A 469 11.89 -1.46 -18.12
C ARG A 469 13.19 -2.05 -17.52
N PRO A 470 13.80 -1.40 -16.50
CA PRO A 470 15.00 -1.92 -15.87
C PRO A 470 14.75 -3.33 -15.28
N PRO A 471 15.76 -4.21 -15.20
CA PRO A 471 15.60 -5.51 -14.57
C PRO A 471 15.03 -5.40 -13.15
N ILE A 472 14.08 -6.26 -12.81
CA ILE A 472 13.45 -6.29 -11.49
C ILE A 472 13.21 -7.74 -11.05
N ASP A 473 13.55 -8.03 -9.79
CA ASP A 473 13.28 -9.30 -9.13
C ASP A 473 11.93 -9.17 -8.40
N VAL A 474 10.84 -9.54 -9.09
CA VAL A 474 9.48 -9.48 -8.53
C VAL A 474 9.29 -10.63 -7.55
N ARG A 475 8.92 -10.32 -6.30
CA ARG A 475 8.79 -11.32 -5.23
C ARG A 475 7.37 -11.44 -4.70
N GLY A 476 6.86 -12.67 -4.69
CA GLY A 476 5.53 -13.00 -4.17
C GLY A 476 4.39 -12.51 -5.08
N GLU A 477 3.17 -12.59 -4.56
CA GLU A 477 1.97 -12.15 -5.28
C GLU A 477 1.86 -10.61 -5.29
N VAL A 478 1.76 -10.02 -6.47
CA VAL A 478 1.63 -8.56 -6.66
C VAL A 478 0.32 -8.23 -7.35
N ALA A 479 -0.26 -7.08 -7.02
CA ALA A 479 -1.59 -6.68 -7.50
C ALA A 479 -1.63 -6.22 -8.97
N ALA A 480 -0.49 -6.08 -9.63
CA ALA A 480 -0.39 -5.64 -11.02
C ALA A 480 0.71 -6.38 -11.77
N ASP A 481 0.49 -6.59 -13.07
CA ASP A 481 1.51 -7.08 -13.98
C ASP A 481 2.28 -5.91 -14.60
N LEU A 482 3.58 -5.79 -14.28
CA LEU A 482 4.46 -4.75 -14.83
C LEU A 482 4.78 -4.98 -16.31
N PHE A 483 4.65 -6.21 -16.78
CA PHE A 483 5.03 -6.64 -18.13
C PHE A 483 3.85 -6.70 -19.09
N ASP A 484 2.62 -6.46 -18.62
CA ASP A 484 1.50 -6.19 -19.50
C ASP A 484 1.87 -5.06 -20.46
N ASP A 485 1.63 -5.26 -21.76
CA ASP A 485 1.93 -4.34 -22.86
C ASP A 485 0.73 -3.46 -23.28
N GLY A 486 -0.39 -3.53 -22.56
CA GLY A 486 -1.57 -2.68 -22.81
C GLY A 486 -1.26 -1.18 -22.83
N VAL A 487 -1.91 -0.42 -23.70
CA VAL A 487 -1.69 1.02 -23.88
C VAL A 487 -1.97 1.79 -22.57
N ILE A 488 -1.13 2.79 -22.27
CA ILE A 488 -1.30 3.73 -21.15
C ILE A 488 -1.02 5.13 -21.68
N ASP A 489 -2.08 5.86 -22.01
CA ASP A 489 -2.04 7.21 -22.60
C ASP A 489 -2.73 8.27 -21.71
N TRP A 490 -3.18 7.88 -20.52
CA TRP A 490 -3.93 8.74 -19.59
C TRP A 490 -3.10 9.31 -18.44
N ILE A 491 -1.79 9.02 -18.40
CA ILE A 491 -0.87 9.50 -17.37
C ILE A 491 0.13 10.46 -18.01
N GLY A 492 0.05 11.73 -17.63
CA GLY A 492 1.01 12.76 -18.03
C GLY A 492 2.05 13.00 -16.94
N GLU A 493 3.33 12.92 -17.27
CA GLU A 493 4.39 13.44 -16.39
C GLU A 493 4.54 14.94 -16.63
N THR A 494 4.51 15.73 -15.56
CA THR A 494 4.59 17.19 -15.68
C THR A 494 6.00 17.70 -15.39
N ALA A 495 6.68 17.11 -14.40
CA ALA A 495 8.02 17.53 -14.02
C ALA A 495 8.80 16.47 -13.22
N ILE A 496 10.11 16.67 -13.19
CA ILE A 496 11.04 16.09 -12.21
C ILE A 496 11.63 17.24 -11.43
N GLU A 497 11.59 17.17 -10.10
CA GLU A 497 11.97 18.27 -9.23
C GLU A 497 12.78 17.80 -8.02
N ASP A 498 13.72 18.64 -7.61
CA ASP A 498 14.42 18.54 -6.32
C ASP A 498 13.78 19.58 -5.39
N GLY A 499 12.81 19.16 -4.59
CA GLY A 499 12.02 20.04 -3.73
C GLY A 499 12.86 20.86 -2.74
N LYS A 500 14.01 20.32 -2.31
CA LYS A 500 14.95 21.03 -1.43
C LYS A 500 15.58 22.24 -2.11
N SER A 501 15.85 22.12 -3.40
CA SER A 501 16.69 23.06 -4.14
C SER A 501 15.90 23.95 -5.11
N GLY A 502 14.62 23.62 -5.33
CA GLY A 502 13.70 24.34 -6.20
C GLY A 502 13.97 24.14 -7.69
N ILE A 503 14.92 23.28 -8.06
CA ILE A 503 15.19 22.95 -9.46
C ILE A 503 14.14 21.98 -9.95
N ALA A 504 13.46 22.34 -11.05
CA ALA A 504 12.52 21.48 -11.74
C ALA A 504 12.81 21.45 -13.25
N ILE A 505 12.65 20.28 -13.86
CA ILE A 505 12.67 20.10 -15.31
C ILE A 505 11.27 19.68 -15.74
N ALA A 506 10.60 20.52 -16.54
CA ALA A 506 9.31 20.17 -17.14
C ALA A 506 9.47 19.03 -18.15
N THR A 507 8.54 18.08 -18.17
CA THR A 507 8.61 16.86 -19.00
C THR A 507 7.47 16.73 -20.03
N GLY A 508 6.52 17.68 -20.04
CA GLY A 508 5.33 17.65 -20.91
C GLY A 508 5.61 17.71 -22.42
N ASP A 509 6.72 18.31 -22.85
CA ASP A 509 7.07 18.49 -24.27
C ASP A 509 8.00 17.38 -24.80
N ARG A 510 7.81 16.14 -24.35
CA ARG A 510 8.72 15.02 -24.63
C ARG A 510 8.91 14.76 -26.13
N ASP A 511 7.83 14.88 -26.91
CA ASP A 511 7.84 14.65 -28.35
C ASP A 511 8.47 15.82 -29.12
N ALA A 512 8.55 17.01 -28.51
CA ALA A 512 9.21 18.16 -29.09
C ALA A 512 10.71 18.22 -28.74
N MET A 513 11.16 17.52 -27.71
CA MET A 513 12.57 17.43 -27.35
C MET A 513 13.31 16.54 -28.38
N PRO A 514 14.38 17.04 -29.04
CA PRO A 514 15.19 16.23 -29.94
C PRO A 514 15.75 14.98 -29.28
N ALA A 515 16.24 14.04 -30.10
CA ALA A 515 16.94 12.87 -29.58
C ALA A 515 18.14 13.29 -28.72
N ILE A 516 18.37 12.61 -27.60
CA ILE A 516 19.55 12.85 -26.75
C ILE A 516 20.47 11.64 -26.85
N LEU A 517 21.70 11.86 -27.30
CA LEU A 517 22.74 10.85 -27.43
C LEU A 517 23.84 11.11 -26.42
N LEU A 518 24.12 10.14 -25.54
CA LEU A 518 25.08 10.27 -24.46
C LEU A 518 26.22 9.25 -24.61
N ARG A 519 27.45 9.68 -24.31
CA ARG A 519 28.62 8.79 -24.20
C ARG A 519 29.47 9.18 -23.00
N GLY A 520 29.81 8.20 -22.18
CA GLY A 520 30.58 8.39 -20.96
C GLY A 520 30.47 7.18 -20.02
N GLY A 521 31.04 7.29 -18.83
CA GLY A 521 31.03 6.24 -17.82
C GLY A 521 29.72 6.14 -17.01
N GLU A 522 29.81 5.61 -15.79
CA GLU A 522 28.68 5.49 -14.85
C GLU A 522 28.01 6.85 -14.56
N GLU A 523 28.77 7.94 -14.60
CA GLU A 523 28.24 9.30 -14.46
C GLU A 523 27.26 9.67 -15.58
N MET A 524 27.55 9.23 -16.80
CA MET A 524 26.73 9.56 -17.95
C MET A 524 25.52 8.63 -18.04
N MET A 525 25.62 7.43 -17.49
CA MET A 525 24.46 6.56 -17.23
C MET A 525 23.49 7.23 -16.26
N ALA A 526 24.01 7.86 -15.20
CA ALA A 526 23.20 8.60 -14.23
C ALA A 526 22.55 9.84 -14.84
N VAL A 527 23.27 10.64 -15.64
CA VAL A 527 22.66 11.75 -16.41
C VAL A 527 21.60 11.21 -17.39
N GLY A 528 21.88 10.10 -18.06
CA GLY A 528 20.99 9.43 -18.99
C GLY A 528 19.65 9.00 -18.38
N HIS A 529 19.64 8.61 -17.10
CA HIS A 529 18.41 8.30 -16.35
C HIS A 529 17.43 9.48 -16.35
N TYR A 530 17.92 10.69 -16.09
CA TYR A 530 17.10 11.91 -16.12
C TYR A 530 16.76 12.33 -17.56
N CYS A 531 17.71 12.26 -18.49
CA CYS A 531 17.47 12.59 -19.90
C CYS A 531 16.40 11.71 -20.55
N ARG A 532 16.28 10.44 -20.17
CA ARG A 532 15.22 9.52 -20.65
C ARG A 532 13.80 10.04 -20.38
N GLN A 533 13.67 10.91 -19.38
CA GLN A 533 12.41 11.55 -19.04
C GLN A 533 12.11 12.74 -19.95
N LEU A 534 13.08 13.27 -20.68
CA LEU A 534 12.92 14.49 -21.46
C LEU A 534 12.58 14.25 -22.92
N THR A 535 12.96 13.10 -23.49
CA THR A 535 12.81 12.81 -24.92
C THR A 535 12.25 11.41 -25.17
N GLY A 536 11.52 11.24 -26.27
CA GLY A 536 11.04 9.95 -26.77
C GLY A 536 12.18 9.06 -27.29
N GLU A 537 13.25 9.68 -27.79
CA GLU A 537 14.37 9.01 -28.44
C GLU A 537 15.68 9.29 -27.71
N MET A 538 16.25 8.26 -27.08
CA MET A 538 17.52 8.39 -26.35
C MET A 538 18.48 7.27 -26.77
N GLY A 539 19.74 7.64 -26.97
CA GLY A 539 20.84 6.71 -27.21
C GLY A 539 21.92 6.88 -26.15
N GLY A 540 22.38 5.78 -25.55
CA GLY A 540 23.45 5.80 -24.55
C GLY A 540 24.53 4.78 -24.91
N GLU A 541 25.77 5.24 -24.96
CA GLU A 541 26.96 4.41 -25.19
C GLU A 541 27.80 4.40 -23.91
N TYR A 542 27.58 3.37 -23.11
CA TYR A 542 28.14 3.24 -21.77
C TYR A 542 29.04 2.01 -21.66
N PRO A 543 30.07 2.05 -20.81
CA PRO A 543 30.88 0.88 -20.55
C PRO A 543 30.07 -0.24 -19.93
N PHE A 544 30.51 -1.47 -20.14
CA PHE A 544 29.91 -2.66 -19.55
C PHE A 544 30.99 -3.71 -19.32
N THR A 545 30.72 -4.66 -18.42
CA THR A 545 31.60 -5.81 -18.24
C THR A 545 31.11 -6.96 -19.11
N ARG A 546 31.96 -7.42 -20.03
CA ARG A 546 31.79 -8.71 -20.70
C ARG A 546 32.87 -9.60 -20.20
N ASP A 547 32.50 -10.75 -19.65
CA ASP A 547 33.52 -11.76 -19.37
C ASP A 547 34.65 -11.14 -18.51
N ARG A 548 34.30 -10.48 -17.38
CA ARG A 548 35.24 -9.81 -16.44
C ARG A 548 36.18 -8.75 -17.05
N ILE A 549 36.10 -8.48 -18.35
CA ILE A 549 36.80 -7.41 -19.07
C ILE A 549 35.85 -6.22 -19.13
N GLU A 550 36.33 -5.05 -18.72
CA GLU A 550 35.55 -3.83 -18.87
C GLU A 550 35.71 -3.31 -20.30
N ILE A 551 34.63 -3.34 -21.08
CA ILE A 551 34.58 -2.77 -22.42
C ILE A 551 34.36 -1.26 -22.27
N ARG A 552 35.45 -0.49 -22.39
CA ARG A 552 35.49 0.95 -22.10
C ARG A 552 35.10 1.80 -23.30
N THR A 553 33.88 1.63 -23.80
CA THR A 553 33.34 2.42 -24.93
C THR A 553 33.41 3.92 -24.65
N ASP A 554 33.39 4.35 -23.40
CA ASP A 554 33.52 5.73 -22.96
C ASP A 554 34.87 6.40 -23.26
N HIS A 555 35.94 5.63 -23.45
CA HIS A 555 37.28 6.19 -23.65
C HIS A 555 37.46 6.77 -25.06
N SER A 556 38.15 7.92 -25.19
CA SER A 556 38.30 8.62 -26.49
C SER A 556 38.94 7.76 -27.60
N ILE A 557 39.87 6.87 -27.24
CA ILE A 557 40.49 5.87 -28.15
C ILE A 557 39.44 4.96 -28.80
N MET A 558 38.45 4.49 -28.04
CA MET A 558 37.39 3.63 -28.61
C MET A 558 36.50 4.40 -29.57
N LEU A 559 36.26 5.69 -29.31
CA LEU A 559 35.54 6.56 -30.23
C LEU A 559 36.33 6.80 -31.52
N ARG A 560 37.65 7.01 -31.42
CA ARG A 560 38.53 7.10 -32.59
C ARG A 560 38.46 5.85 -33.46
N HIS A 561 38.56 4.66 -32.86
CA HIS A 561 38.44 3.40 -33.59
C HIS A 561 37.08 3.23 -34.28
N ALA A 562 36.02 3.76 -33.68
CA ALA A 562 34.71 3.79 -34.31
C ALA A 562 34.62 4.76 -35.50
N ILE A 563 35.44 5.81 -35.53
CA ILE A 563 35.50 6.80 -36.63
C ILE A 563 36.38 6.32 -37.78
N GLU A 564 37.60 5.87 -37.46
CA GLU A 564 38.62 5.53 -38.46
C GLU A 564 38.47 4.09 -38.98
N ALA A 565 37.72 3.25 -38.26
CA ALA A 565 37.65 1.81 -38.41
C ALA A 565 39.01 1.09 -38.21
N LEU A 566 38.97 -0.06 -37.56
CA LEU A 566 40.17 -0.89 -37.41
C LEU A 566 40.52 -1.57 -38.75
N SER A 567 41.82 -1.64 -39.05
CA SER A 567 42.31 -2.52 -40.11
C SER A 567 42.03 -3.99 -39.76
N ALA A 568 41.96 -4.88 -40.75
CA ALA A 568 41.69 -6.30 -40.50
C ALA A 568 42.66 -6.94 -39.48
N PRO A 569 43.99 -6.72 -39.53
CA PRO A 569 44.90 -7.24 -38.50
C PRO A 569 44.63 -6.68 -37.10
N CYS A 570 44.35 -5.37 -36.99
CA CYS A 570 44.04 -4.73 -35.71
C CYS A 570 42.73 -5.26 -35.12
N ARG A 571 41.72 -5.45 -35.96
CA ARG A 571 40.43 -6.05 -35.59
C ARG A 571 40.64 -7.45 -35.02
N GLU A 572 41.38 -8.32 -35.70
CA GLU A 572 41.67 -9.68 -35.21
C GLU A 572 42.45 -9.66 -33.88
N ALA A 573 43.37 -8.72 -33.71
CA ALA A 573 44.09 -8.57 -32.45
C ALA A 573 43.19 -8.09 -31.29
N ALA A 574 42.21 -7.21 -31.56
CA ALA A 574 41.23 -6.80 -30.58
C ALA A 574 40.28 -7.94 -30.20
N LEU A 575 39.84 -8.76 -31.16
CA LEU A 575 38.99 -9.92 -30.90
C LEU A 575 39.66 -10.93 -29.96
N ARG A 576 40.98 -11.13 -30.07
CA ARG A 576 41.75 -11.98 -29.15
C ARG A 576 41.82 -11.42 -27.71
N LEU A 577 41.66 -10.12 -27.53
CA LEU A 577 41.50 -9.50 -26.21
C LEU A 577 40.06 -9.59 -25.66
N GLY A 578 39.12 -10.22 -26.37
CA GLY A 578 37.72 -10.36 -25.93
C GLY A 578 36.80 -9.21 -26.35
N PHE A 579 37.28 -8.26 -27.16
CA PHE A 579 36.42 -7.31 -27.85
C PHE A 579 35.57 -7.99 -28.93
N ARG A 580 34.55 -7.29 -29.41
CA ARG A 580 33.69 -7.67 -30.53
C ARG A 580 33.57 -6.50 -31.50
N ASP A 581 33.19 -6.78 -32.74
CA ASP A 581 33.01 -5.74 -33.77
C ASP A 581 32.04 -4.64 -33.35
N GLU A 582 31.02 -4.99 -32.57
CA GLU A 582 30.03 -4.06 -32.05
C GLU A 582 30.61 -3.05 -31.06
N ASP A 583 31.71 -3.37 -30.38
CA ASP A 583 32.35 -2.50 -29.38
C ASP A 583 33.05 -1.28 -30.01
N PHE A 584 33.33 -1.36 -31.32
CA PHE A 584 33.95 -0.32 -32.13
C PHE A 584 32.93 0.41 -33.00
N ARG A 585 31.65 0.43 -32.61
CA ARG A 585 30.58 1.17 -33.31
C ARG A 585 30.11 2.35 -32.48
N THR A 586 29.58 3.37 -33.15
CA THR A 586 28.93 4.50 -32.48
C THR A 586 27.76 5.02 -33.31
N ARG A 587 26.66 5.34 -32.63
CA ARG A 587 25.47 6.04 -33.15
C ARG A 587 25.61 7.55 -33.04
N LEU A 588 26.60 8.05 -32.31
CA LEU A 588 26.80 9.50 -32.12
C LEU A 588 27.10 10.22 -33.42
N LEU A 589 27.57 9.49 -34.42
CA LEU A 589 27.95 10.01 -35.73
C LEU A 589 26.90 9.70 -36.80
N ASP A 590 25.71 9.23 -36.41
CA ASP A 590 24.62 9.07 -37.37
C ASP A 590 24.21 10.46 -37.89
N ASP A 591 24.55 10.75 -39.15
CA ASP A 591 24.30 12.02 -39.84
C ASP A 591 22.79 12.33 -40.06
N ARG A 592 21.92 11.39 -39.72
CA ARG A 592 20.47 11.47 -39.98
C ARG A 592 19.74 12.48 -39.09
N ASP A 593 20.36 12.93 -38.00
CA ASP A 593 19.73 13.85 -37.07
C ASP A 593 20.70 14.95 -36.58
N SER A 594 20.77 16.04 -37.34
CA SER A 594 21.52 17.24 -36.95
C SER A 594 20.87 18.01 -35.78
N ALA A 595 19.63 17.70 -35.41
CA ALA A 595 18.94 18.30 -34.28
C ALA A 595 19.23 17.56 -32.95
N SER A 596 19.68 16.30 -33.02
CA SER A 596 20.02 15.51 -31.84
C SER A 596 21.08 16.18 -30.95
N ILE A 597 20.81 16.17 -29.65
CA ILE A 597 21.67 16.69 -28.61
C ILE A 597 22.70 15.62 -28.24
N ARG A 598 23.99 15.96 -28.28
CA ARG A 598 25.10 15.07 -27.93
C ARG A 598 25.74 15.51 -26.62
N VAL A 599 25.90 14.57 -25.69
CA VAL A 599 26.53 14.81 -24.40
C VAL A 599 27.68 13.82 -24.21
N PHE A 600 28.90 14.34 -24.08
CA PHE A 600 30.11 13.55 -23.91
C PHE A 600 30.67 13.71 -22.50
N SER A 601 31.25 12.65 -21.96
CA SER A 601 32.16 12.67 -20.83
C SER A 601 33.36 11.79 -21.16
N PHE A 602 34.55 12.31 -20.90
CA PHE A 602 35.83 11.61 -21.10
C PHE A 602 36.52 11.34 -19.77
N TRP A 603 35.74 11.14 -18.71
CA TRP A 603 36.28 11.05 -17.36
C TRP A 603 37.34 9.96 -17.21
N ASN A 604 37.15 8.85 -17.88
CA ASN A 604 38.01 7.69 -17.74
C ASN A 604 39.28 7.74 -18.59
N ASP A 605 39.41 8.72 -19.50
CA ASP A 605 40.68 9.04 -20.16
C ASP A 605 41.76 9.48 -19.13
N ALA A 606 41.34 10.02 -17.98
CA ALA A 606 42.24 10.46 -16.92
C ALA A 606 42.90 9.31 -16.13
N ALA A 607 42.35 8.09 -16.20
CA ALA A 607 42.69 7.03 -15.24
C ALA A 607 42.91 5.65 -15.87
N LEU A 608 42.34 5.37 -17.05
CA LEU A 608 42.44 4.06 -17.67
C LEU A 608 43.81 3.80 -18.28
N ARG A 609 44.26 2.54 -18.16
CA ARG A 609 45.51 2.06 -18.75
C ARG A 609 45.32 1.72 -20.22
N LEU A 610 46.23 2.22 -21.03
CA LEU A 610 46.31 1.96 -22.46
C LEU A 610 47.42 0.97 -22.75
N TYR A 611 47.11 0.04 -23.65
CA TYR A 611 48.05 -0.96 -24.15
C TYR A 611 48.23 -0.80 -25.65
N ARG A 612 49.47 -0.84 -26.11
CA ARG A 612 49.83 -0.75 -27.53
C ARG A 612 50.26 -2.11 -28.03
N HIS A 613 49.69 -2.55 -29.15
CA HIS A 613 50.14 -3.74 -29.84
C HIS A 613 51.55 -3.51 -30.40
N LYS A 614 52.52 -4.36 -30.04
CA LYS A 614 53.96 -4.22 -30.35
C LYS A 614 54.24 -4.10 -31.85
N THR A 615 53.57 -4.90 -32.67
CA THR A 615 53.74 -4.91 -34.13
C THR A 615 52.77 -4.00 -34.89
N LEU A 616 51.49 -3.97 -34.51
CA LEU A 616 50.44 -3.26 -35.26
C LEU A 616 50.28 -1.79 -34.85
N GLY A 617 50.83 -1.38 -33.70
CA GLY A 617 50.68 -0.03 -33.17
C GLY A 617 49.27 0.34 -32.68
N MET A 618 48.29 -0.57 -32.77
CA MET A 618 46.93 -0.36 -32.25
C MET A 618 46.98 -0.12 -30.74
N VAL A 619 46.30 0.94 -30.29
CA VAL A 619 46.16 1.26 -28.86
C VAL A 619 44.75 0.95 -28.40
N VAL A 620 44.59 0.28 -27.26
CA VAL A 620 43.27 0.01 -26.66
C VAL A 620 43.31 0.23 -25.14
N PRO A 621 42.22 0.75 -24.54
CA PRO A 621 42.04 0.67 -23.09
C PRO A 621 41.71 -0.78 -22.70
N PHE A 622 42.36 -1.30 -21.67
CA PHE A 622 42.10 -2.67 -21.22
C PHE A 622 42.21 -2.81 -19.70
N GLU A 623 41.14 -3.27 -19.06
CA GLU A 623 41.12 -3.62 -17.64
C GLU A 623 40.39 -4.95 -17.42
N ALA A 624 40.98 -5.80 -16.57
CA ALA A 624 40.42 -7.09 -16.17
C ALA A 624 40.20 -7.11 -14.65
N PHE A 625 38.95 -7.26 -14.22
CA PHE A 625 38.59 -7.21 -12.79
C PHE A 625 38.42 -8.61 -12.18
N PRO A 626 39.00 -8.91 -11.00
CA PRO A 626 39.61 -7.97 -10.05
C PRO A 626 41.12 -7.73 -10.20
N ALA A 627 41.81 -8.37 -11.15
CA ALA A 627 43.28 -8.30 -11.27
C ALA A 627 43.87 -6.89 -11.33
N VAL A 628 43.17 -5.97 -12.00
CA VAL A 628 43.57 -4.56 -12.11
C VAL A 628 43.68 -3.84 -10.75
N LEU A 629 43.07 -4.37 -9.69
CA LEU A 629 43.17 -3.82 -8.33
C LEU A 629 44.53 -4.10 -7.68
N SER A 630 45.22 -5.16 -8.07
CA SER A 630 46.48 -5.60 -7.45
C SER A 630 47.67 -5.62 -8.41
N ILE A 631 47.41 -5.56 -9.72
CA ILE A 631 48.43 -5.64 -10.76
C ILE A 631 48.42 -4.33 -11.57
N PRO A 632 49.40 -3.42 -11.36
CA PRO A 632 49.46 -2.15 -12.07
C PRO A 632 49.67 -2.28 -13.58
N ASP A 633 50.38 -3.32 -14.02
CA ASP A 633 50.65 -3.64 -15.42
C ASP A 633 50.24 -5.09 -15.70
N LEU A 634 49.13 -5.28 -16.39
CA LEU A 634 48.60 -6.62 -16.67
C LEU A 634 49.52 -7.42 -17.61
N THR A 635 50.44 -6.79 -18.35
CA THR A 635 51.43 -7.53 -19.17
C THR A 635 52.45 -8.27 -18.32
N GLN A 636 52.64 -7.87 -17.06
CA GLN A 636 53.56 -8.52 -16.12
C GLN A 636 52.89 -9.66 -15.33
N SER A 637 51.61 -9.89 -15.56
CA SER A 637 50.88 -10.95 -14.87
C SER A 637 51.28 -12.35 -15.35
N THR A 638 51.06 -13.34 -14.49
CA THR A 638 51.17 -14.77 -14.84
C THR A 638 49.82 -15.46 -14.65
N LEU A 639 49.56 -16.51 -15.45
CA LEU A 639 48.39 -17.37 -15.28
C LEU A 639 48.22 -17.86 -13.83
N GLU A 640 49.33 -18.08 -13.11
CA GLU A 640 49.33 -18.49 -11.71
C GLU A 640 48.87 -17.36 -10.76
N THR A 641 49.32 -16.12 -10.99
CA THR A 641 48.85 -14.94 -10.22
C THR A 641 47.38 -14.60 -10.48
N LEU A 642 46.85 -14.99 -11.64
CA LEU A 642 45.50 -14.66 -12.11
C LEU A 642 44.48 -15.77 -11.83
N ARG A 643 44.86 -17.05 -11.90
CA ARG A 643 43.98 -18.22 -11.69
C ARG A 643 43.15 -18.18 -10.41
N PRO A 644 43.66 -17.75 -9.23
CA PRO A 644 42.85 -17.64 -8.03
C PRO A 644 41.70 -16.63 -8.16
N GLN A 645 41.85 -15.64 -9.04
CA GLN A 645 40.88 -14.57 -9.26
C GLN A 645 39.90 -14.89 -10.41
N PHE A 646 40.26 -15.86 -11.26
CA PHE A 646 39.50 -16.24 -12.46
C PHE A 646 39.39 -17.76 -12.59
N HIS A 647 38.21 -18.31 -12.27
CA HIS A 647 37.93 -19.74 -12.42
C HIS A 647 37.56 -20.15 -13.86
N ALA A 648 37.43 -19.20 -14.79
CA ALA A 648 37.00 -19.43 -16.16
C ALA A 648 38.17 -19.41 -17.15
N HIS A 649 38.18 -20.34 -18.11
CA HIS A 649 39.27 -20.53 -19.05
C HIS A 649 39.43 -19.39 -20.09
N TRP A 650 38.36 -18.64 -20.40
CA TRP A 650 38.36 -17.74 -21.55
C TRP A 650 39.08 -16.39 -21.32
N ILE A 651 39.26 -15.92 -20.07
CA ILE A 651 40.03 -14.66 -19.83
C ILE A 651 41.53 -14.88 -19.94
N ALA A 652 41.98 -16.12 -19.70
CA ALA A 652 43.37 -16.51 -19.75
C ALA A 652 43.97 -16.21 -21.13
N ASP A 653 43.23 -16.52 -22.20
CA ASP A 653 43.68 -16.28 -23.57
C ASP A 653 43.84 -14.79 -23.88
N ALA A 654 42.90 -13.95 -23.43
CA ALA A 654 42.98 -12.50 -23.59
C ALA A 654 44.16 -11.89 -22.81
N LEU A 655 44.42 -12.38 -21.59
CA LEU A 655 45.55 -11.92 -20.78
C LEU A 655 46.90 -12.38 -21.35
N GLU A 656 46.96 -13.60 -21.89
CA GLU A 656 48.15 -14.10 -22.58
C GLU A 656 48.41 -13.31 -23.87
N GLU A 657 47.36 -13.03 -24.66
CA GLU A 657 47.44 -12.15 -25.84
C GLU A 657 47.98 -10.77 -25.45
N LEU A 658 47.44 -10.16 -24.39
CA LEU A 658 47.89 -8.86 -23.88
C LEU A 658 49.38 -8.90 -23.54
N LYS A 659 49.82 -9.93 -22.82
CA LYS A 659 51.21 -10.09 -22.40
C LYS A 659 52.18 -10.30 -23.57
N VAL A 660 51.83 -11.19 -24.49
CA VAL A 660 52.68 -11.56 -25.62
C VAL A 660 52.76 -10.42 -26.62
N ASN A 661 51.63 -9.81 -26.97
CA ASN A 661 51.51 -8.94 -28.14
C ASN A 661 51.40 -7.44 -27.79
N TYR A 662 51.23 -7.06 -26.53
CA TYR A 662 51.05 -5.66 -26.13
C TYR A 662 52.06 -5.21 -25.08
N GLU A 663 52.24 -3.89 -25.00
CA GLU A 663 53.03 -3.20 -23.98
C GLU A 663 52.19 -2.09 -23.33
N LEU A 664 52.42 -1.83 -22.05
CA LEU A 664 51.74 -0.77 -21.31
C LEU A 664 52.26 0.61 -21.75
N LEU A 665 51.35 1.50 -22.14
CA LEU A 665 51.65 2.92 -22.40
C LEU A 665 51.43 3.83 -21.19
N GLY A 666 50.63 3.40 -20.22
CA GLY A 666 50.13 4.25 -19.14
C GLY A 666 48.77 4.87 -19.49
N THR A 667 48.51 6.09 -19.04
CA THR A 667 47.30 6.85 -19.39
C THR A 667 47.48 7.60 -20.71
N ILE A 668 46.40 8.11 -21.29
CA ILE A 668 46.47 8.91 -22.52
C ILE A 668 47.34 10.16 -22.35
N SER A 669 48.06 10.56 -23.41
CA SER A 669 48.78 11.83 -23.45
C SER A 669 47.87 12.99 -23.88
N GLU A 670 48.25 14.22 -23.55
CA GLU A 670 47.54 15.43 -23.99
C GLU A 670 47.38 15.49 -25.52
N SER A 671 48.46 15.22 -26.27
CA SER A 671 48.44 15.29 -27.73
C SER A 671 47.45 14.27 -28.31
N GLN A 672 47.51 13.02 -27.84
CA GLN A 672 46.64 11.95 -28.31
C GLN A 672 45.17 12.22 -27.94
N PHE A 673 44.91 12.71 -26.73
CA PHE A 673 43.56 13.09 -26.31
C PHE A 673 43.01 14.22 -27.20
N LYS A 674 43.80 15.28 -27.41
CA LYS A 674 43.36 16.43 -28.21
C LYS A 674 43.12 16.06 -29.68
N GLU A 675 43.95 15.21 -30.25
CA GLU A 675 43.75 14.65 -31.59
C GLU A 675 42.45 13.85 -31.67
N ASN A 676 42.21 12.93 -30.72
CA ASN A 676 41.00 12.11 -30.69
C ASN A 676 39.73 12.96 -30.58
N LEU A 677 39.73 13.95 -29.69
CA LEU A 677 38.57 14.81 -29.48
C LEU A 677 38.34 15.73 -30.68
N THR A 678 39.38 16.30 -31.27
CA THR A 678 39.27 17.11 -32.50
C THR A 678 38.69 16.30 -33.65
N LEU A 679 39.17 15.08 -33.86
CA LEU A 679 38.63 14.15 -34.86
C LEU A 679 37.14 13.86 -34.59
N SER A 680 36.80 13.57 -33.34
CA SER A 680 35.43 13.23 -32.96
C SER A 680 34.46 14.38 -33.17
N LEU A 681 34.83 15.58 -32.72
CA LEU A 681 34.02 16.79 -32.88
C LEU A 681 33.89 17.21 -34.35
N GLY A 682 34.94 17.02 -35.15
CA GLY A 682 34.93 17.31 -36.59
C GLY A 682 33.99 16.41 -37.41
N ARG A 683 33.54 15.28 -36.85
CA ARG A 683 32.56 14.38 -37.48
C ARG A 683 31.12 14.66 -37.07
N ILE A 684 30.89 15.52 -36.08
CA ILE A 684 29.53 15.86 -35.64
C ILE A 684 28.91 16.83 -36.66
N PRO A 685 27.64 16.64 -37.06
CA PRO A 685 26.95 17.54 -37.97
C PRO A 685 26.99 19.00 -37.50
N LYS A 686 27.28 19.93 -38.42
CA LYS A 686 27.28 21.37 -38.12
C LYS A 686 25.92 21.80 -37.55
N GLY A 687 25.94 22.57 -36.47
CA GLY A 687 24.75 23.10 -35.79
C GLY A 687 24.17 22.18 -34.72
N ALA A 688 24.62 20.92 -34.62
CA ALA A 688 24.16 20.00 -33.57
C ALA A 688 24.53 20.52 -32.16
N PRO A 689 23.64 20.43 -31.17
CA PRO A 689 23.98 20.71 -29.78
C PRO A 689 24.97 19.70 -29.23
N VAL A 690 26.13 20.18 -28.78
CA VAL A 690 27.17 19.37 -28.14
C VAL A 690 27.52 19.95 -26.79
N PHE A 691 27.51 19.07 -25.78
CA PHE A 691 27.91 19.35 -24.41
C PHE A 691 29.02 18.39 -24.00
N VAL A 692 30.03 18.89 -23.31
CA VAL A 692 31.10 18.08 -22.72
C VAL A 692 31.08 18.26 -21.21
N VAL A 693 30.80 17.18 -20.48
CA VAL A 693 30.79 17.16 -19.02
C VAL A 693 32.19 16.80 -18.53
N GLY A 694 32.72 17.63 -17.64
CA GLY A 694 34.03 17.41 -17.02
C GLY A 694 34.05 16.27 -16.00
N CYS A 695 35.25 16.03 -15.48
CA CYS A 695 35.56 15.14 -14.38
C CYS A 695 35.34 15.84 -13.03
N ASN A 696 35.08 15.08 -11.96
CA ASN A 696 35.37 15.57 -10.61
C ASN A 696 36.88 15.62 -10.41
N ALA A 697 37.46 16.82 -10.39
CA ALA A 697 38.89 17.01 -10.19
C ALA A 697 39.24 17.35 -8.73
N ARG A 698 38.26 17.71 -7.89
CA ARG A 698 38.48 18.19 -6.52
C ARG A 698 37.67 17.37 -5.53
N VAL A 699 38.36 16.48 -4.84
CA VAL A 699 37.72 15.47 -3.98
C VAL A 699 38.11 15.68 -2.52
N ARG A 700 37.19 15.40 -1.61
CA ARG A 700 37.45 15.37 -0.16
C ARG A 700 36.96 14.05 0.39
N TRP A 701 37.88 13.22 0.85
CA TRP A 701 37.51 11.99 1.55
C TRP A 701 37.05 12.32 2.98
N PRO A 702 36.14 11.51 3.57
CA PRO A 702 35.65 11.75 4.93
C PRO A 702 36.75 11.85 6.00
N SER A 703 37.90 11.20 5.78
CA SER A 703 39.07 11.24 6.67
C SER A 703 39.94 12.49 6.50
N MET A 704 39.71 13.32 5.49
CA MET A 704 40.54 14.47 5.15
C MET A 704 39.84 15.81 5.44
N LYS A 705 40.62 16.76 5.95
CA LYS A 705 40.15 18.13 6.23
C LYS A 705 40.08 19.01 4.99
N GLU A 706 40.98 18.77 4.04
CA GLU A 706 41.14 19.60 2.83
C GLU A 706 40.78 18.81 1.57
N PHE A 707 40.42 19.55 0.52
CA PHE A 707 40.22 18.99 -0.81
C PHE A 707 41.56 18.66 -1.46
N VAL A 708 41.62 17.52 -2.14
CA VAL A 708 42.75 17.10 -2.95
C VAL A 708 42.39 17.27 -4.42
N THR A 709 43.31 17.84 -5.19
CA THR A 709 43.17 17.92 -6.65
C THR A 709 43.72 16.66 -7.28
N LEU A 710 42.91 15.98 -8.07
CA LEU A 710 43.34 14.80 -8.83
C LEU A 710 43.93 15.25 -10.16
N ALA A 711 45.26 15.14 -10.29
CA ALA A 711 46.01 15.73 -11.40
C ALA A 711 45.55 15.26 -12.78
N GLY A 712 45.25 13.95 -12.94
CA GLY A 712 44.75 13.40 -14.20
C GLY A 712 43.41 13.98 -14.62
N GLN A 713 42.43 14.02 -13.70
CA GLN A 713 41.12 14.63 -13.95
C GLN A 713 41.23 16.13 -14.24
N ALA A 714 42.08 16.85 -13.48
CA ALA A 714 42.31 18.27 -13.71
C ALA A 714 42.91 18.55 -15.10
N ALA A 715 43.85 17.72 -15.55
CA ALA A 715 44.44 17.81 -16.89
C ALA A 715 43.40 17.54 -17.99
N VAL A 716 42.61 16.46 -17.89
CA VAL A 716 41.54 16.18 -18.86
C VAL A 716 40.51 17.30 -18.90
N ASN A 717 40.08 17.86 -17.76
CA ASN A 717 39.18 19.02 -17.74
C ASN A 717 39.80 20.23 -18.45
N GLN A 718 41.09 20.48 -18.23
CA GLN A 718 41.79 21.56 -18.93
C GLN A 718 41.78 21.34 -20.45
N TRP A 719 42.15 20.14 -20.92
CA TRP A 719 42.16 19.84 -22.35
C TRP A 719 40.77 19.95 -22.99
N CYS A 720 39.73 19.46 -22.31
CA CYS A 720 38.34 19.62 -22.73
C CYS A 720 37.93 21.08 -22.80
N ARG A 721 38.27 21.91 -21.80
CA ARG A 721 37.95 23.35 -21.79
C ARG A 721 38.57 24.06 -22.98
N GLU A 722 39.86 23.83 -23.23
CA GLU A 722 40.58 24.46 -24.34
C GLU A 722 39.95 24.10 -25.69
N LEU A 723 39.63 22.82 -25.91
CA LEU A 723 39.01 22.38 -27.16
C LEU A 723 37.57 22.84 -27.31
N CYS A 724 36.77 22.81 -26.24
CA CYS A 724 35.41 23.32 -26.26
C CYS A 724 35.40 24.82 -26.56
N ALA A 725 36.30 25.60 -25.94
CA ALA A 725 36.41 27.03 -26.22
C ALA A 725 36.80 27.30 -27.68
N ALA A 726 37.76 26.55 -28.23
CA ALA A 726 38.18 26.69 -29.63
C ALA A 726 37.06 26.32 -30.62
N ALA A 727 36.22 25.34 -30.30
CA ALA A 727 35.12 24.87 -31.13
C ALA A 727 33.76 25.55 -30.85
N GLY A 728 33.69 26.50 -29.90
CA GLY A 728 32.44 27.16 -29.50
C GLY A 728 31.43 26.22 -28.83
N LEU A 729 31.90 25.16 -28.17
CA LEU A 729 31.08 24.15 -27.50
C LEU A 729 30.90 24.43 -26.01
N ARG A 730 29.84 23.87 -25.42
CA ARG A 730 29.57 24.02 -23.99
C ARG A 730 30.34 22.98 -23.18
N PHE A 731 31.33 23.42 -22.42
CA PHE A 731 31.92 22.64 -21.33
C PHE A 731 31.11 22.86 -20.04
N ILE A 732 30.77 21.77 -19.35
CA ILE A 732 30.03 21.76 -18.08
C ILE A 732 31.00 21.30 -16.99
N GLU A 733 31.33 22.17 -16.04
CA GLU A 733 32.17 21.84 -14.88
C GLU A 733 31.28 21.24 -13.78
N PRO A 734 31.41 19.94 -13.45
CA PRO A 734 30.51 19.29 -12.48
C PRO A 734 30.57 19.91 -11.09
N ASP A 735 31.74 20.44 -10.70
CA ASP A 735 31.98 21.06 -9.40
C ASP A 735 31.04 22.26 -9.14
N GLU A 736 30.52 22.91 -10.18
CA GLU A 736 29.54 24.02 -10.07
C GLU A 736 28.17 23.57 -9.51
N PHE A 737 27.92 22.25 -9.51
CA PHE A 737 26.63 21.69 -9.10
C PHE A 737 26.67 21.03 -7.72
N ILE A 738 27.84 20.99 -7.07
CA ILE A 738 28.01 20.53 -5.69
C ILE A 738 27.60 21.65 -4.75
N ARG A 739 26.58 21.42 -3.92
CA ARG A 739 26.06 22.42 -2.96
C ARG A 739 26.36 22.04 -1.51
N GLU A 740 26.43 20.76 -1.22
CA GLU A 740 26.62 20.22 0.13
C GLU A 740 27.38 18.90 0.10
N GLU A 741 27.82 18.42 1.27
CA GLU A 741 28.60 17.18 1.38
C GLU A 741 27.84 15.94 0.90
N SER A 742 26.50 15.93 1.01
CA SER A 742 25.65 14.84 0.50
C SER A 742 25.55 14.77 -1.02
N ASP A 743 26.04 15.76 -1.76
CA ASP A 743 26.14 15.73 -3.22
C ASP A 743 27.33 14.90 -3.71
N VAL A 744 28.20 14.44 -2.81
CA VAL A 744 29.36 13.59 -3.11
C VAL A 744 29.09 12.19 -2.59
N ASP A 745 29.50 11.16 -3.35
CA ASP A 745 29.35 9.78 -2.89
C ASP A 745 30.20 9.55 -1.62
N PRO A 746 29.60 9.04 -0.53
CA PRO A 746 30.29 8.90 0.76
C PRO A 746 31.38 7.81 0.76
N ILE A 747 31.34 6.87 -0.18
CA ILE A 747 32.26 5.73 -0.30
C ILE A 747 33.29 6.01 -1.41
N ARG A 748 32.88 6.66 -2.51
CA ARG A 748 33.74 7.01 -3.65
C ARG A 748 33.72 8.53 -3.88
N PRO A 749 34.50 9.32 -3.13
CA PRO A 749 34.41 10.79 -3.15
C PRO A 749 34.80 11.46 -4.49
N ASN A 750 35.32 10.68 -5.44
CA ASN A 750 35.50 11.11 -6.82
C ASN A 750 34.21 11.04 -7.63
N GLN A 751 33.14 10.41 -7.18
CA GLN A 751 31.85 10.35 -7.84
C GLN A 751 30.82 11.23 -7.11
N PHE A 752 29.72 11.55 -7.79
CA PHE A 752 28.67 12.42 -7.25
C PHE A 752 27.43 11.63 -6.85
N GLY A 753 26.67 12.17 -5.91
CA GLY A 753 25.31 11.73 -5.63
C GLY A 753 24.35 12.11 -6.77
N ARG A 754 23.19 11.44 -6.78
CA ARG A 754 22.14 11.55 -7.81
C ARG A 754 21.74 13.00 -8.18
N LEU A 755 21.71 13.92 -7.22
CA LEU A 755 21.24 15.29 -7.44
C LEU A 755 22.20 16.13 -8.29
N VAL A 756 23.51 15.86 -8.26
CA VAL A 756 24.47 16.53 -9.15
C VAL A 756 24.21 16.16 -10.60
N TYR A 757 23.99 14.86 -10.88
CA TYR A 757 23.68 14.40 -12.23
C TYR A 757 22.32 14.93 -12.73
N PHE A 758 21.32 15.06 -11.84
CA PHE A 758 20.07 15.74 -12.16
C PHE A 758 20.29 17.21 -12.55
N ARG A 759 21.12 17.95 -11.81
CA ARG A 759 21.43 19.36 -12.11
C ARG A 759 22.20 19.50 -13.43
N ILE A 760 23.10 18.57 -13.75
CA ILE A 760 23.75 18.48 -15.06
C ILE A 760 22.71 18.22 -16.17
N CYS A 761 21.76 17.32 -15.96
CA CYS A 761 20.66 17.12 -16.90
C CYS A 761 19.81 18.40 -17.07
N ALA A 762 19.52 19.12 -15.99
CA ALA A 762 18.73 20.35 -16.01
C ALA A 762 19.41 21.46 -16.84
N ILE A 763 20.73 21.63 -16.72
CA ILE A 763 21.46 22.62 -17.53
C ILE A 763 21.45 22.24 -19.02
N VAL A 764 21.68 20.97 -19.35
CA VAL A 764 21.63 20.47 -20.74
C VAL A 764 20.24 20.70 -21.32
N ALA A 765 19.18 20.33 -20.60
CA ALA A 765 17.80 20.50 -21.03
C ALA A 765 17.44 21.96 -21.26
N ARG A 766 17.82 22.85 -20.33
CA ARG A 766 17.56 24.29 -20.41
C ARG A 766 18.25 24.91 -21.62
N GLU A 767 19.55 24.65 -21.78
CA GLU A 767 20.32 25.21 -22.89
C GLU A 767 19.89 24.62 -24.24
N ALA A 768 19.51 23.35 -24.29
CA ALA A 768 18.95 22.74 -25.50
C ALA A 768 17.61 23.38 -25.92
N ARG A 769 16.70 23.62 -24.97
CA ARG A 769 15.40 24.28 -25.24
C ARG A 769 15.52 25.75 -25.62
N ALA A 770 16.54 26.44 -25.13
CA ALA A 770 16.78 27.85 -25.42
C ALA A 770 17.35 28.09 -26.82
N ARG A 771 17.85 27.05 -27.50
CA ARG A 771 18.37 27.20 -28.87
C ARG A 771 17.21 27.46 -29.83
N PRO A 772 17.29 28.53 -30.66
CA PRO A 772 16.32 28.72 -31.73
C PRO A 772 16.38 27.52 -32.67
N ALA A 773 15.22 27.10 -33.19
CA ALA A 773 15.14 26.10 -34.25
C ALA A 773 15.93 26.61 -35.47
N ALA A 774 17.18 26.16 -35.58
CA ALA A 774 18.18 26.43 -36.61
C ALA A 774 18.04 27.75 -37.42
N ALA A 775 18.77 28.79 -37.00
CA ALA A 775 19.50 29.64 -37.95
C ALA A 775 20.99 29.40 -37.68
N GLY A 776 21.63 28.59 -38.53
CA GLY A 776 23.02 28.18 -38.33
C GLY A 776 23.98 29.37 -38.38
N PRO A 777 25.07 29.38 -37.60
CA PRO A 777 26.15 30.31 -37.85
C PRO A 777 26.97 29.80 -39.05
N ALA A 778 27.19 30.68 -40.02
CA ALA A 778 28.13 30.45 -41.12
C ALA A 778 29.56 30.53 -40.59
N LEU A 779 30.34 29.45 -40.78
CA LEU A 779 31.80 29.44 -40.93
C LEU A 779 32.20 28.13 -41.63
#